data_AF-A0A932LBJ9-F1
#
_entry.id   AF-A0A932LBJ9-F1
#
_cell.length_a   1.000
_cell.length_b   1.000
_cell.length_c   1.000
_cell.angle_alpha   90.00
_cell.angle_beta   90.00
_cell.angle_gamma   90.00
#
_symmetry.space_group_name_H-M   'P 1'
#
loop_
_entity.id
_entity.type
_entity.pdbx_description
1 polymer ?
#
loop_
_entity_poly.entity_id
_entity_poly.type
_entity_poly.pdbx_seq_one_letter_code
_entity_poly.pdbx_strand_id
1 'polypeptide(L)'
;MSTTLRTHGRGRCRTQARNRTRKPYRVEGLEDRTLLSYSFKPIAFLGDTVPGGAIPGVGTAKFTFDFEPGDINNSGQLVFGADMTTGGEGTFFADAGGKLTAMARTGDKAPPPDNAATLGFIFLGVVTLNDAGVAAVAIHRDGFSFPTLFESGSGLYRYSSANHQLNVELLPGAPAPGGGDIHGIGFQPVINNQGTIAFGAIIDATIGPANPPGNPTGLGKGVFTVDASHNVSKIVRPGDPATGGKTFDFGGIPWINDLGDVAFTAHVQEDTCIQFFASFPTGNQIFCAESIYVRDHVSGQIKPVARQGDNAPGGGKFDWAYSQKINNTGQIAFMGSLPARPPGTGHLPLDHNGGVFFNSGGKNIAIARPGDAMPGGGRLVTAGFFTADVSLNNNGLVSFDAVIDSDADGDGRQDTALYTWNQGVLSRVVGSGDVIPGIGTVRALKVPDLLDLPFPFSGTPMNDQGQIAFQATIDDSGGTCEISATCKGVLLVATPPALTLSGTEHRAATEALTALTPDEVRPLVNEALARWEAAGADTSSLGNIEVRITDLPDAYLGLASGHSILLDSNAAGHGWFVDPTPGSDGEFPATGRSLAHGRVDLLTAMTHEVGHLLGFEHSDTDGVMGETLAVSTRRMPVPGHPAVDPAPFDAVLSGEPTYLPADRLLNDLIDSLSRVEKRRELPFLAPSLGDAM
;
A
#
# COMPACT_ATOMS: atom_id res chain seq x y z
N MET A 1 42.37 -15.22 86.25
CA MET A 1 43.85 -15.17 86.32
C MET A 1 44.37 -14.71 84.98
N SER A 2 45.14 -13.63 84.98
CA SER A 2 45.84 -13.07 83.83
C SER A 2 47.08 -13.89 83.53
N THR A 3 47.34 -14.28 82.28
CA THR A 3 48.73 -14.36 81.78
C THR A 3 48.80 -14.28 80.26
N THR A 4 49.58 -13.31 79.81
CA THR A 4 50.03 -13.00 78.45
C THR A 4 51.14 -13.96 78.00
N LEU A 5 51.21 -14.29 76.71
CA LEU A 5 52.49 -14.57 76.04
C LEU A 5 52.37 -14.38 74.52
N ARG A 6 53.18 -13.46 73.99
CA ARG A 6 53.44 -13.24 72.56
C ARG A 6 54.55 -14.17 72.09
N THR A 7 54.44 -14.71 70.88
CA THR A 7 55.58 -14.87 69.94
C THR A 7 55.08 -14.90 68.49
N HIS A 8 55.83 -14.24 67.61
CA HIS A 8 55.62 -14.04 66.18
C HIS A 8 55.82 -15.29 65.31
N GLY A 9 55.18 -15.30 64.13
CA GLY A 9 55.96 -15.46 62.88
C GLY A 9 55.61 -16.60 61.90
N ARG A 10 54.68 -16.27 60.98
CA ARG A 10 54.62 -16.65 59.54
C ARG A 10 54.30 -18.10 59.11
N GLY A 11 53.30 -18.16 58.22
CA GLY A 11 53.32 -19.07 57.06
C GLY A 11 52.16 -20.06 56.99
N ARG A 12 50.91 -19.61 56.72
CA ARG A 12 49.87 -20.51 56.21
C ARG A 12 49.18 -19.91 54.99
N CYS A 13 49.35 -20.62 53.88
CA CYS A 13 48.52 -20.57 52.69
C CYS A 13 47.06 -20.84 53.10
N ARG A 14 46.18 -19.87 52.85
CA ARG A 14 44.73 -20.05 52.95
C ARG A 14 44.11 -19.52 51.66
N THR A 15 43.49 -20.42 50.94
CA THR A 15 42.61 -20.19 49.80
C THR A 15 41.61 -19.08 50.10
N GLN A 16 41.77 -17.93 49.45
CA GLN A 16 40.73 -16.90 49.37
C GLN A 16 39.67 -17.38 48.39
N ALA A 17 38.53 -17.82 48.91
CA ALA A 17 37.29 -17.81 48.15
C ALA A 17 36.99 -16.36 47.78
N ARG A 18 37.22 -15.98 46.51
CA ARG A 18 36.74 -14.71 45.97
C ARG A 18 35.22 -14.81 45.85
N ASN A 19 34.54 -14.27 46.84
CA ASN A 19 33.14 -13.91 46.75
C ASN A 19 33.02 -12.82 45.67
N ARG A 20 32.74 -13.23 44.42
CA ARG A 20 32.32 -12.30 43.38
C ARG A 20 30.89 -11.89 43.72
N THR A 21 30.75 -10.75 44.36
CA THR A 21 29.49 -9.99 44.36
C THR A 21 29.10 -9.77 42.90
N ARG A 22 28.13 -10.56 42.41
CA ARG A 22 27.44 -10.26 41.15
C ARG A 22 26.82 -8.87 41.35
N LYS A 23 27.17 -7.92 40.46
CA LYS A 23 26.35 -6.71 40.31
C LYS A 23 24.92 -7.20 40.05
N PRO A 24 23.90 -6.68 40.74
CA PRO A 24 22.52 -6.98 40.38
C PRO A 24 22.32 -6.44 38.96
N TYR A 25 22.16 -7.34 38.00
CA TYR A 25 21.61 -6.99 36.71
C TYR A 25 20.12 -6.73 36.96
N ARG A 26 19.67 -5.52 36.66
CA ARG A 26 18.24 -5.25 36.52
C ARG A 26 17.85 -5.91 35.20
N VAL A 27 17.13 -7.02 35.27
CA VAL A 27 16.36 -7.51 34.14
C VAL A 27 15.08 -6.69 34.18
N GLU A 28 15.02 -5.66 33.33
CA GLU A 28 13.74 -5.06 32.97
C GLU A 28 13.10 -6.02 31.98
N GLY A 29 11.82 -6.35 32.18
CA GLY A 29 11.05 -7.08 31.18
C GLY A 29 11.02 -6.23 29.91
N LEU A 30 11.37 -6.84 28.77
CA LEU A 30 11.26 -6.27 27.43
C LEU A 30 9.78 -6.29 26.96
N GLU A 31 8.86 -5.96 27.87
CA GLU A 31 7.46 -5.75 27.55
C GLU A 31 7.34 -4.24 27.25
N ASP A 32 7.02 -3.89 25.99
CA ASP A 32 6.75 -2.54 25.42
C ASP A 32 7.68 -2.07 24.28
N ARG A 33 8.52 -2.94 23.72
CA ARG A 33 9.03 -2.73 22.35
C ARG A 33 8.61 -3.91 21.50
N THR A 34 7.37 -3.90 21.03
CA THR A 34 7.07 -4.55 19.76
C THR A 34 7.88 -3.81 18.72
N LEU A 35 9.08 -4.32 18.45
CA LEU A 35 9.78 -3.92 17.25
C LEU A 35 8.85 -4.28 16.08
N LEU A 36 8.82 -3.40 15.09
CA LEU A 36 8.07 -3.65 13.89
C LEU A 36 8.95 -4.50 13.00
N SER A 37 8.43 -5.59 12.46
CA SER A 37 9.17 -6.44 11.51
C SER A 37 9.55 -5.66 10.24
N TYR A 38 8.72 -4.68 9.86
CA TYR A 38 9.02 -3.77 8.77
C TYR A 38 9.99 -2.66 9.19
N SER A 39 10.85 -2.27 8.26
CA SER A 39 11.62 -1.02 8.36
C SER A 39 10.85 0.12 7.69
N PHE A 40 10.98 1.33 8.21
CA PHE A 40 10.22 2.50 7.73
C PHE A 40 11.14 3.62 7.29
N LYS A 41 10.96 4.08 6.05
CA LYS A 41 11.70 5.19 5.47
C LYS A 41 10.76 6.38 5.24
N PRO A 42 10.99 7.56 5.85
CA PRO A 42 10.26 8.76 5.49
C PRO A 42 10.70 9.26 4.12
N ILE A 43 9.74 9.58 3.27
CA ILE A 43 9.93 10.13 1.93
C ILE A 43 9.74 11.65 1.94
N ALA A 44 8.70 12.13 2.61
CA ALA A 44 8.37 13.55 2.72
C ALA A 44 7.53 13.81 3.97
N PHE A 45 7.62 15.03 4.51
CA PHE A 45 6.75 15.52 5.57
C PHE A 45 5.89 16.68 5.08
N LEU A 46 4.67 16.81 5.60
CA LEU A 46 3.89 18.02 5.42
C LEU A 46 4.68 19.21 6.01
N GLY A 47 4.76 20.29 5.24
CA GLY A 47 5.59 21.46 5.52
C GLY A 47 6.97 21.45 4.83
N ASP A 48 7.41 20.32 4.27
CA ASP A 48 8.61 20.28 3.42
C ASP A 48 8.40 21.09 2.14
N THR A 49 9.48 21.64 1.61
CA THR A 49 9.44 22.41 0.35
C THR A 49 9.19 21.48 -0.83
N VAL A 50 8.21 21.82 -1.66
CA VAL A 50 7.88 21.11 -2.89
C VAL A 50 9.04 21.22 -3.90
N PRO A 51 9.44 20.12 -4.58
CA PRO A 51 10.47 20.17 -5.61
C PRO A 51 10.05 20.99 -6.85
N GLY A 52 11.02 21.38 -7.69
CA GLY A 52 10.77 22.12 -8.93
C GLY A 52 10.86 23.65 -8.81
N GLY A 53 11.27 24.18 -7.65
CA GLY A 53 11.47 25.61 -7.43
C GLY A 53 10.17 26.42 -7.37
N ALA A 54 10.29 27.75 -7.39
CA ALA A 54 9.15 28.65 -7.29
C ALA A 54 8.20 28.50 -8.50
N ILE A 55 6.90 28.43 -8.23
CA ILE A 55 5.86 28.41 -9.24
C ILE A 55 5.70 29.83 -9.78
N PRO A 56 5.73 30.04 -11.11
CA PRO A 56 5.57 31.36 -11.71
C PRO A 56 4.32 32.08 -11.21
N GLY A 57 4.50 33.27 -10.65
CA GLY A 57 3.39 34.10 -10.16
C GLY A 57 2.84 33.74 -8.77
N VAL A 58 3.30 32.65 -8.14
CA VAL A 58 2.82 32.23 -6.81
C VAL A 58 3.93 32.18 -5.75
N GLY A 59 5.10 31.64 -6.11
CA GLY A 59 6.26 31.53 -5.20
C GLY A 59 6.58 30.09 -4.80
N THR A 60 7.27 29.92 -3.68
CA THR A 60 7.72 28.60 -3.20
C THR A 60 6.58 27.88 -2.48
N ALA A 61 6.25 26.67 -2.93
CA ALA A 61 5.26 25.82 -2.31
C ALA A 61 5.87 24.87 -1.27
N LYS A 62 5.06 24.50 -0.28
CA LYS A 62 5.31 23.40 0.66
C LYS A 62 4.18 22.38 0.56
N PHE A 63 4.48 21.12 0.88
CA PHE A 63 3.44 20.10 1.04
C PHE A 63 2.52 20.49 2.20
N THR A 64 1.22 20.29 2.03
CA THR A 64 0.21 20.61 3.05
C THR A 64 -0.96 19.65 2.95
N PHE A 65 -1.85 19.66 3.94
CA PHE A 65 -3.04 18.82 4.03
C PHE A 65 -2.77 17.31 4.03
N ASP A 66 -2.40 16.73 2.90
CA ASP A 66 -2.22 15.30 2.73
C ASP A 66 -1.14 14.90 1.70
N PHE A 67 -0.82 13.62 1.72
CA PHE A 67 -0.17 12.90 0.64
C PHE A 67 -1.15 11.85 0.09
N GLU A 68 -1.15 11.67 -1.22
CA GLU A 68 -1.86 10.61 -1.91
C GLU A 68 -0.85 9.62 -2.51
N PRO A 69 -0.45 8.55 -1.79
CA PRO A 69 0.47 7.55 -2.32
C PRO A 69 -0.08 6.96 -3.62
N GLY A 70 0.71 7.09 -4.68
CA GLY A 70 0.34 6.71 -6.03
C GLY A 70 0.59 5.24 -6.29
N ASP A 71 1.86 4.95 -6.55
CA ASP A 71 2.35 3.63 -6.90
C ASP A 71 3.86 3.52 -6.63
N ILE A 72 4.33 2.33 -6.32
CA ILE A 72 5.75 2.04 -6.09
C ILE A 72 6.18 0.88 -7.00
N ASN A 73 7.24 1.07 -7.77
CA ASN A 73 7.73 0.04 -8.68
C ASN A 73 8.79 -0.86 -8.04
N ASN A 74 9.21 -1.91 -8.76
CA ASN A 74 10.19 -2.88 -8.27
C ASN A 74 11.62 -2.33 -8.17
N SER A 75 11.86 -1.09 -8.63
CA SER A 75 13.11 -0.37 -8.38
C SER A 75 13.05 0.54 -7.14
N GLY A 76 11.96 0.48 -6.36
CA GLY A 76 11.75 1.34 -5.19
C GLY A 76 11.46 2.81 -5.54
N GLN A 77 11.12 3.12 -6.79
CA GLN A 77 10.69 4.45 -7.19
C GLN A 77 9.22 4.62 -6.84
N LEU A 78 8.85 5.77 -6.29
CA LEU A 78 7.50 6.07 -5.81
C LEU A 78 6.95 7.29 -6.55
N VAL A 79 5.70 7.22 -6.97
CA VAL A 79 4.91 8.40 -7.38
C VAL A 79 3.81 8.67 -6.38
N PHE A 80 3.50 9.95 -6.16
CA PHE A 80 2.45 10.37 -5.25
C PHE A 80 1.89 11.74 -5.63
N GLY A 81 0.66 12.00 -5.21
CA GLY A 81 0.04 13.31 -5.22
C GLY A 81 0.20 14.02 -3.87
N ALA A 82 0.12 15.34 -3.86
CA ALA A 82 0.05 16.11 -2.61
C ALA A 82 -0.54 17.50 -2.82
N ASP A 83 -1.26 17.98 -1.81
CA ASP A 83 -1.70 19.35 -1.69
C ASP A 83 -0.53 20.32 -1.47
N MET A 84 -0.69 21.56 -1.96
CA MET A 84 0.36 22.56 -1.95
C MET A 84 -0.10 23.86 -1.27
N THR A 85 0.77 24.48 -0.46
CA THR A 85 0.46 25.75 0.24
C THR A 85 0.17 26.93 -0.70
N THR A 86 0.54 26.81 -1.97
CA THR A 86 0.24 27.77 -3.03
C THR A 86 -1.19 27.66 -3.57
N GLY A 87 -1.95 26.67 -3.10
CA GLY A 87 -3.24 26.26 -3.66
C GLY A 87 -3.07 25.24 -4.78
N GLY A 88 -4.07 24.36 -4.90
CA GLY A 88 -4.08 23.22 -5.80
C GLY A 88 -3.13 22.12 -5.35
N GLU A 89 -2.91 21.18 -6.25
CA GLU A 89 -2.18 19.95 -5.99
C GLU A 89 -1.00 19.79 -6.96
N GLY A 90 -0.14 18.82 -6.67
CA GLY A 90 0.91 18.38 -7.57
C GLY A 90 1.11 16.88 -7.55
N THR A 91 1.81 16.39 -8.57
CA THR A 91 2.26 15.01 -8.71
C THR A 91 3.78 14.97 -8.67
N PHE A 92 4.32 14.01 -7.92
CA PHE A 92 5.72 13.96 -7.53
C PHE A 92 6.28 12.56 -7.71
N PHE A 93 7.56 12.53 -8.04
CA PHE A 93 8.36 11.32 -8.18
C PHE A 93 9.46 11.33 -7.12
N ALA A 94 9.61 10.23 -6.39
CA ALA A 94 10.75 9.93 -5.55
C ALA A 94 11.56 8.80 -6.19
N ASP A 95 12.86 8.99 -6.37
CA ASP A 95 13.74 7.85 -6.70
C ASP A 95 13.92 6.91 -5.50
N ALA A 96 14.56 5.76 -5.71
CA ALA A 96 14.84 4.79 -4.63
C ALA A 96 15.61 5.40 -3.44
N GLY A 97 16.42 6.43 -3.72
CA GLY A 97 17.14 7.21 -2.71
C GLY A 97 16.23 8.11 -1.87
N GLY A 98 15.02 8.42 -2.34
CA GLY A 98 14.08 9.36 -1.73
C GLY A 98 14.22 10.79 -2.28
N LYS A 99 14.98 11.00 -3.35
CA LYS A 99 15.13 12.31 -3.96
C LYS A 99 13.87 12.67 -4.74
N LEU A 100 13.25 13.78 -4.36
CA LEU A 100 12.00 14.24 -4.93
C LEU A 100 12.20 15.07 -6.21
N THR A 101 11.32 14.85 -7.20
CA THR A 101 11.19 15.62 -8.44
C THR A 101 9.72 15.92 -8.69
N ALA A 102 9.38 17.15 -9.08
CA ALA A 102 8.01 17.48 -9.50
C ALA A 102 7.76 16.93 -10.92
N MET A 103 6.62 16.26 -11.09
CA MET A 103 6.16 15.77 -12.39
C MET A 103 5.24 16.80 -13.04
N ALA A 104 4.27 17.29 -12.28
CA ALA A 104 3.33 18.33 -12.65
C ALA A 104 2.78 19.01 -11.40
N ARG A 105 2.58 20.33 -11.45
CA ARG A 105 1.97 21.09 -10.34
C ARG A 105 0.93 22.04 -10.89
N THR A 106 -0.10 22.34 -10.09
CA THR A 106 -1.02 23.43 -10.39
C THR A 106 -0.26 24.71 -10.74
N GLY A 107 -0.63 25.32 -11.86
CA GLY A 107 -0.03 26.55 -12.39
C GLY A 107 1.20 26.34 -13.28
N ASP A 108 1.78 25.14 -13.35
CA ASP A 108 2.79 24.83 -14.37
C ASP A 108 2.16 24.92 -15.77
N LYS A 109 2.99 25.21 -16.80
CA LYS A 109 2.52 25.19 -18.19
C LYS A 109 2.27 23.76 -18.63
N ALA A 110 1.14 23.53 -19.29
CA ALA A 110 0.87 22.23 -19.89
C ALA A 110 1.94 21.92 -20.98
N PRO A 111 2.34 20.65 -21.15
CA PRO A 111 3.32 20.29 -22.17
C PRO A 111 2.74 20.45 -23.60
N PRO A 112 3.59 20.63 -24.63
CA PRO A 112 3.15 20.61 -26.02
C PRO A 112 2.34 19.34 -26.35
N PRO A 113 1.33 19.42 -27.24
CA PRO A 113 0.93 20.59 -28.03
C PRO A 113 0.08 21.61 -27.28
N ASP A 114 -0.16 21.43 -25.98
CA ASP A 114 -1.12 22.21 -25.19
C ASP A 114 -0.51 23.35 -24.37
N ASN A 115 0.66 23.86 -24.78
CA ASN A 115 1.44 24.83 -24.01
C ASN A 115 0.80 26.22 -23.86
N ALA A 116 -0.37 26.44 -24.43
CA ALA A 116 -1.19 27.62 -24.16
C ALA A 116 -1.86 27.53 -22.77
N ALA A 117 -2.32 26.34 -22.39
CA ALA A 117 -3.00 26.07 -21.12
C ALA A 117 -2.03 26.02 -19.93
N THR A 118 -2.59 26.04 -18.73
CA THR A 118 -1.88 25.70 -17.48
C THR A 118 -2.46 24.43 -16.90
N LEU A 119 -1.64 23.67 -16.17
CA LEU A 119 -2.13 22.56 -15.37
C LEU A 119 -3.00 23.10 -14.22
N GLY A 120 -4.20 22.53 -14.11
CA GLY A 120 -5.29 23.01 -13.25
C GLY A 120 -5.11 22.68 -11.77
N PHE A 121 -6.15 22.98 -10.99
CA PHE A 121 -6.14 22.88 -9.52
C PHE A 121 -6.10 21.44 -8.99
N ILE A 122 -6.78 20.52 -9.68
CA ILE A 122 -6.98 19.14 -9.24
C ILE A 122 -6.23 18.18 -10.18
N PHE A 123 -5.42 17.27 -9.62
CA PHE A 123 -5.07 16.04 -10.32
C PHE A 123 -6.09 14.95 -9.98
N LEU A 124 -6.36 14.08 -10.93
CA LEU A 124 -7.36 13.02 -10.79
C LEU A 124 -6.62 11.74 -10.45
N GLY A 125 -6.22 11.64 -9.17
CA GLY A 125 -5.51 10.49 -8.60
C GLY A 125 -6.26 9.16 -8.79
N VAL A 126 -5.64 8.02 -8.57
CA VAL A 126 -4.27 7.78 -8.11
C VAL A 126 -3.29 7.82 -9.31
N VAL A 127 -2.07 8.34 -9.12
CA VAL A 127 -0.99 8.30 -10.14
C VAL A 127 -0.33 6.92 -10.13
N THR A 128 -0.16 6.29 -11.28
CA THR A 128 0.45 4.94 -11.38
C THR A 128 1.80 4.95 -12.08
N LEU A 129 2.65 3.94 -11.82
CA LEU A 129 4.04 3.88 -12.27
C LEU A 129 4.39 2.45 -12.71
N ASN A 130 5.01 2.29 -13.88
CA ASN A 130 5.55 0.99 -14.29
C ASN A 130 7.03 0.81 -13.90
N ASP A 131 7.56 -0.40 -14.09
CA ASP A 131 8.95 -0.74 -13.75
C ASP A 131 9.99 -0.01 -14.62
N ALA A 132 9.58 0.56 -15.76
CA ALA A 132 10.43 1.41 -16.59
C ALA A 132 10.53 2.86 -16.07
N GLY A 133 9.84 3.19 -14.97
CA GLY A 133 9.80 4.54 -14.41
C GLY A 133 8.90 5.50 -15.21
N VAL A 134 7.91 4.98 -15.93
CA VAL A 134 6.92 5.76 -16.66
C VAL A 134 5.63 5.81 -15.87
N ALA A 135 5.10 7.01 -15.66
CA ALA A 135 3.87 7.22 -14.90
C ALA A 135 2.72 7.73 -15.77
N ALA A 136 1.50 7.30 -15.44
CA ALA A 136 0.26 7.80 -16.03
C ALA A 136 -0.40 8.81 -15.09
N VAL A 137 -0.73 9.97 -15.64
CA VAL A 137 -1.13 11.15 -14.86
C VAL A 137 -2.37 11.78 -15.50
N ALA A 138 -3.45 11.97 -14.74
CA ALA A 138 -4.63 12.70 -15.18
C ALA A 138 -4.72 14.02 -14.41
N ILE A 139 -4.79 15.16 -15.12
CA ILE A 139 -4.82 16.50 -14.49
C ILE A 139 -5.75 17.41 -15.28
N HIS A 140 -6.45 18.28 -14.56
CA HIS A 140 -7.22 19.37 -15.16
C HIS A 140 -6.37 20.32 -16.00
N ARG A 141 -7.03 20.96 -16.98
CA ARG A 141 -6.45 22.01 -17.80
C ARG A 141 -7.17 23.31 -17.48
N ASP A 142 -6.41 24.39 -17.36
CA ASP A 142 -6.92 25.72 -16.99
C ASP A 142 -7.68 25.73 -15.65
N GLY A 143 -8.44 26.80 -15.39
CA GLY A 143 -9.24 26.91 -14.16
C GLY A 143 -10.41 25.93 -14.17
N PHE A 144 -10.61 25.22 -13.06
CA PHE A 144 -11.83 24.47 -12.79
C PHE A 144 -13.01 25.44 -12.59
N SER A 145 -14.19 25.09 -13.14
CA SER A 145 -15.42 25.83 -12.89
C SER A 145 -16.52 24.90 -12.39
N PHE A 146 -16.92 25.08 -11.15
CA PHE A 146 -18.10 24.44 -10.59
C PHE A 146 -19.36 25.20 -11.07
N PRO A 147 -20.50 24.54 -11.38
CA PRO A 147 -20.85 23.13 -11.15
C PRO A 147 -20.71 22.23 -12.39
N THR A 148 -19.52 22.09 -12.98
CA THR A 148 -19.26 21.08 -14.03
C THR A 148 -18.97 19.69 -13.42
N LEU A 149 -19.05 18.64 -14.25
CA LEU A 149 -18.62 17.30 -13.84
C LEU A 149 -17.13 17.33 -13.49
N PHE A 150 -16.74 16.77 -12.34
CA PHE A 150 -15.38 16.85 -11.79
C PHE A 150 -14.28 16.39 -12.76
N GLU A 151 -14.56 15.46 -13.67
CA GLU A 151 -13.55 14.92 -14.60
C GLU A 151 -13.51 15.68 -15.94
N SER A 152 -14.45 16.58 -16.21
CA SER A 152 -14.55 17.28 -17.50
C SER A 152 -13.41 18.28 -17.69
N GLY A 153 -12.79 18.27 -18.87
CA GLY A 153 -11.70 19.18 -19.21
C GLY A 153 -10.31 18.69 -18.80
N SER A 154 -10.19 17.55 -18.12
CA SER A 154 -8.89 16.95 -17.78
C SER A 154 -8.23 16.24 -18.97
N GLY A 155 -6.90 16.23 -18.97
CA GLY A 155 -6.08 15.51 -19.93
C GLY A 155 -5.37 14.30 -19.31
N LEU A 156 -4.95 13.37 -20.16
CA LEU A 156 -4.08 12.24 -19.81
C LEU A 156 -2.65 12.55 -20.26
N TYR A 157 -1.69 12.30 -19.39
CA TYR A 157 -0.28 12.58 -19.60
C TYR A 157 0.59 11.37 -19.23
N ARG A 158 1.76 11.29 -19.87
CA ARG A 158 2.83 10.34 -19.54
C ARG A 158 4.03 11.08 -19.00
N TYR A 159 4.47 10.72 -17.81
CA TYR A 159 5.74 11.18 -17.25
C TYR A 159 6.82 10.10 -17.42
N SER A 160 8.04 10.47 -17.77
CA SER A 160 9.19 9.57 -17.80
C SER A 160 10.25 10.02 -16.79
N SER A 161 10.60 9.13 -15.85
CA SER A 161 11.66 9.41 -14.87
C SER A 161 13.05 9.49 -15.50
N ALA A 162 13.27 8.84 -16.65
CA ALA A 162 14.57 8.81 -17.33
C ALA A 162 15.01 10.18 -17.86
N ASN A 163 14.05 11.03 -18.26
CA ASN A 163 14.32 12.37 -18.78
C ASN A 163 13.58 13.48 -18.01
N HIS A 164 12.81 13.12 -16.98
CA HIS A 164 11.96 13.99 -16.18
C HIS A 164 11.00 14.85 -17.02
N GLN A 165 10.41 14.28 -18.08
CA GLN A 165 9.47 14.98 -18.95
C GLN A 165 8.05 14.45 -18.83
N LEU A 166 7.09 15.37 -18.79
CA LEU A 166 5.66 15.12 -18.93
C LEU A 166 5.25 15.39 -20.38
N ASN A 167 4.54 14.44 -21.00
CA ASN A 167 4.04 14.55 -22.37
C ASN A 167 2.53 14.33 -22.40
N VAL A 168 1.84 15.03 -23.31
CA VAL A 168 0.42 14.81 -23.56
C VAL A 168 0.20 13.45 -24.20
N GLU A 169 -0.71 12.65 -23.65
CA GLU A 169 -1.19 11.41 -24.27
C GLU A 169 -2.55 11.62 -24.95
N LEU A 170 -3.53 12.17 -24.21
CA LEU A 170 -4.86 12.45 -24.71
C LEU A 170 -5.42 13.74 -24.11
N LEU A 171 -6.15 14.49 -24.93
CA LEU A 171 -6.84 15.71 -24.53
C LEU A 171 -8.33 15.60 -24.81
N PRO A 172 -9.18 16.35 -24.08
CA PRO A 172 -10.57 16.56 -24.44
C PRO A 172 -10.72 16.99 -25.91
N GLY A 173 -11.74 16.46 -26.58
CA GLY A 173 -11.99 16.57 -28.02
C GLY A 173 -11.37 15.47 -28.86
N ALA A 174 -10.58 14.55 -28.27
CA ALA A 174 -10.11 13.36 -28.98
C ALA A 174 -11.29 12.41 -29.28
N PRO A 175 -11.29 11.70 -30.43
CA PRO A 175 -12.37 10.78 -30.78
C PRO A 175 -12.41 9.58 -29.83
N ALA A 176 -13.59 9.24 -29.32
CA ALA A 176 -13.80 8.08 -28.47
C ALA A 176 -14.10 6.82 -29.32
N PRO A 177 -13.36 5.72 -29.17
CA PRO A 177 -13.68 4.46 -29.86
C PRO A 177 -15.11 3.99 -29.59
N GLY A 178 -15.87 3.74 -30.66
CA GLY A 178 -17.31 3.46 -30.61
C GLY A 178 -18.21 4.68 -30.85
N GLY A 179 -17.63 5.87 -31.10
CA GLY A 179 -18.35 7.09 -31.50
C GLY A 179 -18.32 8.19 -30.45
N GLY A 180 -18.50 9.44 -30.90
CA GLY A 180 -18.43 10.64 -30.08
C GLY A 180 -17.00 11.05 -29.72
N ASP A 181 -16.90 12.04 -28.83
CA ASP A 181 -15.64 12.61 -28.37
C ASP A 181 -15.41 12.35 -26.87
N ILE A 182 -14.14 12.37 -26.46
CA ILE A 182 -13.69 12.36 -25.07
C ILE A 182 -13.82 13.79 -24.53
N HIS A 183 -14.52 13.99 -23.42
CA HIS A 183 -14.69 15.29 -22.77
C HIS A 183 -13.80 15.49 -21.54
N GLY A 184 -13.24 14.39 -21.00
CA GLY A 184 -12.38 14.41 -19.83
C GLY A 184 -11.93 13.01 -19.44
N ILE A 185 -10.79 12.94 -18.77
CA ILE A 185 -10.18 11.72 -18.25
C ILE A 185 -10.54 11.59 -16.77
N GLY A 186 -10.97 10.39 -16.37
CA GLY A 186 -11.37 10.13 -14.99
C GLY A 186 -10.21 9.85 -14.04
N PHE A 187 -10.56 9.67 -12.77
CA PHE A 187 -9.64 9.23 -11.72
C PHE A 187 -8.93 7.92 -12.10
N GLN A 188 -7.68 7.80 -11.66
CA GLN A 188 -6.82 6.62 -11.71
C GLN A 188 -6.60 6.03 -13.12
N PRO A 189 -5.86 6.72 -14.00
CA PRO A 189 -5.25 6.06 -15.15
C PRO A 189 -4.15 5.09 -14.68
N VAL A 190 -4.15 3.86 -15.19
CA VAL A 190 -3.25 2.78 -14.77
C VAL A 190 -2.34 2.36 -15.92
N ILE A 191 -1.03 2.41 -15.72
CA ILE A 191 -0.04 1.95 -16.71
C ILE A 191 0.51 0.57 -16.36
N ASN A 192 0.64 -0.33 -17.34
CA ASN A 192 1.34 -1.61 -17.18
C ASN A 192 2.79 -1.57 -17.70
N ASN A 193 3.55 -2.66 -17.51
CA ASN A 193 4.94 -2.76 -17.95
C ASN A 193 5.11 -2.84 -19.48
N GLN A 194 4.03 -3.06 -20.24
CA GLN A 194 4.04 -2.92 -21.69
C GLN A 194 3.87 -1.46 -22.16
N GLY A 195 3.64 -0.53 -21.23
CA GLY A 195 3.37 0.88 -21.53
C GLY A 195 1.94 1.16 -21.99
N THR A 196 1.02 0.20 -21.86
CA THR A 196 -0.41 0.45 -22.11
C THR A 196 -1.03 1.12 -20.90
N ILE A 197 -1.79 2.20 -21.12
CA ILE A 197 -2.56 2.87 -20.06
C ILE A 197 -4.02 2.49 -20.19
N ALA A 198 -4.63 1.95 -19.14
CA ALA A 198 -6.08 1.87 -19.00
C ALA A 198 -6.61 3.11 -18.27
N PHE A 199 -7.70 3.70 -18.77
CA PHE A 199 -8.26 4.93 -18.20
C PHE A 199 -9.78 4.98 -18.35
N GLY A 200 -10.46 5.63 -17.40
CA GLY A 200 -11.85 6.03 -17.53
C GLY A 200 -11.97 7.36 -18.26
N ALA A 201 -13.04 7.59 -19.01
CA ALA A 201 -13.27 8.87 -19.69
C ALA A 201 -14.76 9.23 -19.78
N ILE A 202 -15.05 10.52 -19.63
CA ILE A 202 -16.34 11.10 -20.01
C ILE A 202 -16.39 11.18 -21.53
N ILE A 203 -17.48 10.68 -22.11
CA ILE A 203 -17.70 10.58 -23.55
C ILE A 203 -19.13 10.97 -23.91
N ASP A 204 -19.40 11.24 -25.20
CA ASP A 204 -20.78 11.27 -25.67
C ASP A 204 -21.45 9.90 -25.51
N ALA A 205 -22.68 9.89 -25.01
CA ALA A 205 -23.47 8.68 -24.84
C ALA A 205 -24.97 8.95 -25.00
N THR A 206 -25.70 7.94 -25.45
CA THR A 206 -27.17 7.98 -25.58
C THR A 206 -27.88 7.22 -24.46
N ILE A 207 -27.12 6.47 -23.66
CA ILE A 207 -27.56 5.68 -22.52
C ILE A 207 -26.78 6.16 -21.30
N GLY A 208 -27.43 6.21 -20.14
CA GLY A 208 -26.83 6.62 -18.89
C GLY A 208 -27.65 6.10 -17.69
N PRO A 209 -27.11 6.24 -16.48
CA PRO A 209 -27.66 5.64 -15.25
C PRO A 209 -28.88 6.36 -14.64
N ALA A 210 -29.54 7.26 -15.39
CA ALA A 210 -30.62 8.07 -14.84
C ALA A 210 -31.77 7.22 -14.28
N ASN A 211 -32.48 7.75 -13.29
CA ASN A 211 -33.70 7.17 -12.75
C ASN A 211 -34.89 8.15 -12.94
N PRO A 212 -35.87 7.87 -13.82
CA PRO A 212 -35.99 6.69 -14.69
C PRO A 212 -34.92 6.64 -15.79
N PRO A 213 -34.68 5.45 -16.40
CA PRO A 213 -33.63 5.24 -17.40
C PRO A 213 -33.68 6.23 -18.57
N GLY A 214 -32.55 6.87 -18.84
CA GLY A 214 -32.39 7.87 -19.89
C GLY A 214 -30.99 8.51 -19.85
N ASN A 215 -30.70 9.38 -20.80
CA ASN A 215 -29.46 10.16 -20.81
C ASN A 215 -29.73 11.62 -21.23
N PRO A 216 -30.27 12.44 -20.32
CA PRO A 216 -30.57 13.84 -20.62
C PRO A 216 -29.31 14.72 -20.75
N THR A 217 -28.15 14.26 -20.26
CA THR A 217 -26.87 14.99 -20.41
C THR A 217 -26.27 14.81 -21.80
N GLY A 218 -26.61 13.71 -22.49
CA GLY A 218 -25.90 13.26 -23.69
C GLY A 218 -24.49 12.75 -23.42
N LEU A 219 -24.11 12.58 -22.15
CA LEU A 219 -22.79 12.18 -21.71
C LEU A 219 -22.85 10.87 -20.93
N GLY A 220 -21.76 10.12 -20.93
CA GLY A 220 -21.58 8.93 -20.12
C GLY A 220 -20.12 8.71 -19.79
N LYS A 221 -19.82 7.69 -18.97
CA LYS A 221 -18.43 7.30 -18.67
C LYS A 221 -18.16 5.89 -19.17
N GLY A 222 -17.03 5.73 -19.86
CA GLY A 222 -16.55 4.44 -20.35
C GLY A 222 -15.09 4.19 -19.97
N VAL A 223 -14.63 2.97 -20.23
CA VAL A 223 -13.25 2.53 -19.97
C VAL A 223 -12.56 2.24 -21.29
N PHE A 224 -11.32 2.71 -21.41
CA PHE A 224 -10.51 2.65 -22.61
C PHE A 224 -9.07 2.28 -22.27
N THR A 225 -8.31 1.91 -23.29
CA THR A 225 -6.86 1.79 -23.20
C THR A 225 -6.18 2.63 -24.27
N VAL A 226 -4.97 3.11 -24.00
CA VAL A 226 -4.08 3.68 -24.99
C VAL A 226 -2.74 2.95 -24.95
N ASP A 227 -2.37 2.33 -26.05
CA ASP A 227 -1.13 1.53 -26.15
C ASP A 227 0.11 2.42 -26.30
N ALA A 228 1.30 1.81 -26.27
CA ALA A 228 2.57 2.53 -26.45
C ALA A 228 2.74 3.13 -27.86
N SER A 229 1.86 2.77 -28.82
CA SER A 229 1.79 3.37 -30.16
C SER A 229 0.72 4.48 -30.25
N HIS A 230 0.19 4.91 -29.10
CA HIS A 230 -0.83 5.95 -28.96
C HIS A 230 -2.19 5.60 -29.58
N ASN A 231 -2.48 4.31 -29.79
CA ASN A 231 -3.78 3.89 -30.30
C ASN A 231 -4.77 3.71 -29.14
N VAL A 232 -5.91 4.41 -29.22
CA VAL A 232 -6.99 4.28 -28.24
C VAL A 232 -7.93 3.12 -28.62
N SER A 233 -8.20 2.24 -27.68
CA SER A 233 -9.11 1.09 -27.83
C SER A 233 -10.20 1.10 -26.76
N LYS A 234 -11.38 0.57 -27.10
CA LYS A 234 -12.53 0.46 -26.19
C LYS A 234 -12.42 -0.79 -25.31
N ILE A 235 -12.63 -0.65 -24.01
CA ILE A 235 -12.88 -1.77 -23.08
C ILE A 235 -14.39 -1.94 -22.88
N VAL A 236 -15.06 -0.90 -22.41
CA VAL A 236 -16.53 -0.87 -22.24
C VAL A 236 -17.04 0.56 -22.35
N ARG A 237 -18.27 0.74 -22.83
CA ARG A 237 -18.97 2.02 -22.78
C ARG A 237 -20.47 1.84 -22.51
N PRO A 238 -21.19 2.91 -22.11
CA PRO A 238 -22.64 2.86 -22.00
C PRO A 238 -23.30 2.41 -23.31
N GLY A 239 -24.19 1.43 -23.21
CA GLY A 239 -24.84 0.73 -24.32
C GLY A 239 -24.19 -0.57 -24.75
N ASP A 240 -23.00 -0.91 -24.24
CA ASP A 240 -22.39 -2.21 -24.50
C ASP A 240 -23.13 -3.34 -23.74
N PRO A 241 -23.22 -4.55 -24.33
CA PRO A 241 -23.90 -5.67 -23.68
C PRO A 241 -23.13 -6.15 -22.45
N ALA A 242 -23.87 -6.43 -21.36
CA ALA A 242 -23.38 -7.04 -20.14
C ALA A 242 -23.88 -8.49 -20.00
N THR A 243 -23.29 -9.23 -19.06
CA THR A 243 -23.65 -10.64 -18.83
C THR A 243 -25.11 -10.77 -18.39
N GLY A 244 -25.80 -11.81 -18.86
CA GLY A 244 -27.19 -12.09 -18.49
C GLY A 244 -28.24 -11.29 -19.26
N GLY A 245 -27.88 -10.72 -20.42
CA GLY A 245 -28.79 -9.90 -21.23
C GLY A 245 -28.97 -8.47 -20.73
N LYS A 246 -28.11 -8.05 -19.79
CA LYS A 246 -28.06 -6.71 -19.22
C LYS A 246 -27.31 -5.74 -20.13
N THR A 247 -27.36 -4.44 -19.84
CA THR A 247 -26.66 -3.40 -20.61
C THR A 247 -25.82 -2.52 -19.68
N PHE A 248 -24.54 -2.34 -19.99
CA PHE A 248 -23.71 -1.38 -19.28
C PHE A 248 -24.23 0.03 -19.51
N ASP A 249 -24.39 0.83 -18.46
CA ASP A 249 -24.75 2.25 -18.53
C ASP A 249 -23.67 3.17 -17.95
N PHE A 250 -22.63 2.58 -17.34
CA PHE A 250 -21.48 3.24 -16.76
C PHE A 250 -20.28 2.28 -16.74
N GLY A 251 -19.09 2.79 -17.08
CA GLY A 251 -17.80 2.15 -16.86
C GLY A 251 -16.83 3.14 -16.22
N GLY A 252 -16.15 2.72 -15.16
CA GLY A 252 -15.37 3.58 -14.27
C GLY A 252 -13.91 3.19 -14.13
N ILE A 253 -13.45 3.13 -12.88
CA ILE A 253 -12.06 3.03 -12.47
C ILE A 253 -11.45 1.72 -12.99
N PRO A 254 -10.38 1.76 -13.82
CA PRO A 254 -9.71 0.57 -14.31
C PRO A 254 -8.48 0.16 -13.50
N TRP A 255 -8.02 -1.06 -13.76
CA TRP A 255 -6.70 -1.59 -13.45
C TRP A 255 -6.30 -2.58 -14.56
N ILE A 256 -5.06 -2.53 -15.01
CA ILE A 256 -4.54 -3.37 -16.09
C ILE A 256 -3.31 -4.14 -15.62
N ASN A 257 -3.26 -5.44 -15.91
CA ASN A 257 -2.06 -6.25 -15.66
C ASN A 257 -1.11 -6.24 -16.89
N ASP A 258 0.07 -6.84 -16.77
CA ASP A 258 1.05 -6.89 -17.86
C ASP A 258 0.66 -7.84 -18.99
N LEU A 259 -0.34 -8.71 -18.79
CA LEU A 259 -0.92 -9.51 -19.86
C LEU A 259 -1.89 -8.69 -20.72
N GLY A 260 -2.43 -7.59 -20.18
CA GLY A 260 -3.41 -6.71 -20.82
C GLY A 260 -4.85 -6.98 -20.42
N ASP A 261 -5.10 -7.86 -19.43
CA ASP A 261 -6.42 -8.01 -18.84
C ASP A 261 -6.77 -6.72 -18.08
N VAL A 262 -8.01 -6.26 -18.23
CA VAL A 262 -8.48 -5.02 -17.61
C VAL A 262 -9.58 -5.35 -16.62
N ALA A 263 -9.30 -5.19 -15.32
CA ALA A 263 -10.33 -5.19 -14.28
C ALA A 263 -10.87 -3.77 -14.13
N PHE A 264 -12.19 -3.60 -14.10
CA PHE A 264 -12.81 -2.28 -14.08
C PHE A 264 -14.11 -2.28 -13.30
N THR A 265 -14.47 -1.10 -12.78
CA THR A 265 -15.77 -0.87 -12.18
C THR A 265 -16.79 -0.52 -13.23
N ALA A 266 -18.04 -0.96 -13.06
CA ALA A 266 -19.13 -0.64 -13.97
C ALA A 266 -20.49 -0.82 -13.30
N HIS A 267 -21.51 -0.21 -13.90
CA HIS A 267 -22.91 -0.39 -13.55
C HIS A 267 -23.70 -0.81 -14.80
N VAL A 268 -24.85 -1.44 -14.56
CA VAL A 268 -25.75 -1.93 -15.60
C VAL A 268 -27.14 -1.34 -15.37
N GLN A 269 -27.81 -0.97 -16.45
CA GLN A 269 -29.08 -0.24 -16.43
C GLN A 269 -30.19 -0.94 -15.62
N GLU A 270 -30.13 -2.26 -15.53
CA GLU A 270 -31.11 -3.08 -14.82
C GLU A 270 -30.94 -3.09 -13.30
N ASP A 271 -29.79 -2.63 -12.79
CA ASP A 271 -29.52 -2.51 -11.36
C ASP A 271 -29.89 -1.11 -10.85
N THR A 272 -30.22 -1.02 -9.55
CA THR A 272 -30.57 0.26 -8.95
C THR A 272 -29.31 1.06 -8.73
N CYS A 273 -29.20 2.20 -9.40
CA CYS A 273 -28.07 3.07 -9.20
C CYS A 273 -28.07 3.66 -7.77
N ILE A 274 -27.01 3.36 -7.03
CA ILE A 274 -26.70 3.96 -5.74
C ILE A 274 -25.81 5.18 -5.98
N GLN A 275 -26.12 6.30 -5.32
CA GLN A 275 -25.45 7.58 -5.52
C GLN A 275 -24.43 7.86 -4.41
N PHE A 276 -23.25 8.34 -4.79
CA PHE A 276 -22.19 8.71 -3.84
C PHE A 276 -22.39 10.09 -3.21
N PHE A 277 -23.02 11.02 -3.93
CA PHE A 277 -23.21 12.38 -3.46
C PHE A 277 -24.67 12.79 -3.68
N ALA A 278 -25.36 13.19 -2.61
CA ALA A 278 -26.72 13.73 -2.68
C ALA A 278 -26.83 15.03 -3.51
N SER A 279 -25.69 15.64 -3.86
CA SER A 279 -25.59 17.03 -4.32
C SER A 279 -25.51 17.20 -5.83
N PHE A 280 -25.50 16.13 -6.65
CA PHE A 280 -25.61 16.32 -8.10
C PHE A 280 -27.04 16.71 -8.46
N PRO A 281 -27.26 17.81 -9.21
CA PRO A 281 -28.58 18.17 -9.67
C PRO A 281 -29.24 16.98 -10.38
N THR A 282 -30.50 16.71 -10.04
CA THR A 282 -31.30 15.67 -10.68
C THR A 282 -31.25 15.83 -12.21
N GLY A 283 -30.75 14.81 -12.92
CA GLY A 283 -30.58 14.85 -14.38
C GLY A 283 -29.15 15.00 -14.90
N ASN A 284 -28.14 15.22 -14.04
CA ASN A 284 -26.72 15.25 -14.45
C ASN A 284 -25.96 13.95 -14.11
N GLN A 285 -26.69 12.86 -13.90
CA GLN A 285 -26.12 11.63 -13.38
C GLN A 285 -25.46 10.81 -14.49
N ILE A 286 -24.13 10.67 -14.38
CA ILE A 286 -23.34 9.78 -15.24
C ILE A 286 -22.47 8.80 -14.44
N PHE A 287 -22.70 8.69 -13.12
CA PHE A 287 -21.97 7.83 -12.18
C PHE A 287 -22.94 7.03 -11.30
N CYS A 288 -22.50 5.85 -10.86
CA CYS A 288 -23.20 4.96 -9.91
C CYS A 288 -22.21 4.22 -9.04
N ALA A 289 -22.68 3.74 -7.87
CA ALA A 289 -21.97 2.71 -7.14
C ALA A 289 -21.78 1.45 -7.98
N GLU A 290 -20.70 0.78 -7.66
CA GLU A 290 -19.96 0.02 -8.64
C GLU A 290 -20.13 -1.49 -8.44
N SER A 291 -19.96 -2.21 -9.54
CA SER A 291 -19.69 -3.64 -9.56
C SER A 291 -18.39 -3.87 -10.32
N ILE A 292 -17.69 -4.97 -10.01
CA ILE A 292 -16.39 -5.26 -10.60
C ILE A 292 -16.54 -6.28 -11.72
N TYR A 293 -15.90 -5.97 -12.84
CA TYR A 293 -15.78 -6.84 -14.01
C TYR A 293 -14.33 -6.97 -14.43
N VAL A 294 -14.02 -8.01 -15.19
CA VAL A 294 -12.73 -8.21 -15.85
C VAL A 294 -12.93 -8.49 -17.32
N ARG A 295 -12.19 -7.79 -18.18
CA ARG A 295 -12.07 -8.08 -19.61
C ARG A 295 -10.79 -8.88 -19.85
N ASP A 296 -10.96 -10.09 -20.37
CA ASP A 296 -9.87 -10.97 -20.78
C ASP A 296 -9.24 -10.46 -22.09
N HIS A 297 -7.92 -10.27 -22.11
CA HIS A 297 -7.23 -9.65 -23.25
C HIS A 297 -7.23 -10.52 -24.51
N VAL A 298 -7.22 -11.85 -24.35
CA VAL A 298 -7.16 -12.81 -25.47
C VAL A 298 -8.51 -12.94 -26.15
N SER A 299 -9.56 -13.21 -25.38
CA SER A 299 -10.91 -13.49 -25.87
C SER A 299 -11.75 -12.23 -26.04
N GLY A 300 -11.38 -11.12 -25.38
CA GLY A 300 -12.18 -9.90 -25.30
C GLY A 300 -13.45 -10.03 -24.47
N GLN A 301 -13.68 -11.17 -23.80
CA GLN A 301 -14.87 -11.40 -23.00
C GLN A 301 -14.81 -10.63 -21.68
N ILE A 302 -15.94 -10.01 -21.32
CA ILE A 302 -16.14 -9.35 -20.03
C ILE A 302 -16.89 -10.30 -19.10
N LYS A 303 -16.34 -10.55 -17.91
CA LYS A 303 -16.92 -11.43 -16.89
C LYS A 303 -17.12 -10.66 -15.57
N PRO A 304 -18.22 -10.88 -14.85
CA PRO A 304 -18.40 -10.29 -13.52
C PRO A 304 -17.47 -10.96 -12.50
N VAL A 305 -16.98 -10.17 -11.54
CA VAL A 305 -16.15 -10.62 -10.42
C VAL A 305 -16.96 -10.54 -9.12
N ALA A 306 -17.53 -9.38 -8.83
CA ALA A 306 -18.42 -9.15 -7.69
C ALA A 306 -19.40 -8.03 -8.04
N ARG A 307 -20.70 -8.28 -7.92
CA ARG A 307 -21.73 -7.30 -8.26
C ARG A 307 -22.62 -6.97 -7.07
N GLN A 308 -23.25 -5.81 -7.16
CA GLN A 308 -24.37 -5.43 -6.31
C GLN A 308 -25.39 -6.58 -6.21
N GLY A 309 -25.75 -6.94 -4.98
CA GLY A 309 -26.68 -8.02 -4.66
C GLY A 309 -26.13 -9.44 -4.77
N ASP A 310 -24.91 -9.66 -5.27
CA ASP A 310 -24.25 -10.97 -5.21
C ASP A 310 -23.98 -11.35 -3.75
N ASN A 311 -23.93 -12.66 -3.46
CA ASN A 311 -23.64 -13.13 -2.11
C ASN A 311 -22.18 -12.81 -1.75
N ALA A 312 -21.97 -12.18 -0.61
CA ALA A 312 -20.63 -11.90 -0.10
C ALA A 312 -20.06 -13.14 0.60
N PRO A 313 -18.78 -13.51 0.37
CA PRO A 313 -18.12 -14.55 1.14
C PRO A 313 -18.21 -14.28 2.65
N GLY A 314 -18.52 -15.33 3.43
CA GLY A 314 -18.78 -15.21 4.87
C GLY A 314 -20.22 -14.78 5.23
N GLY A 315 -21.08 -14.49 4.26
CA GLY A 315 -22.52 -14.26 4.46
C GLY A 315 -22.99 -12.84 4.13
N GLY A 316 -24.29 -12.66 3.95
CA GLY A 316 -24.84 -11.38 3.46
C GLY A 316 -24.66 -11.20 1.95
N LYS A 317 -24.82 -9.96 1.49
CA LYS A 317 -24.70 -9.57 0.08
C LYS A 317 -23.79 -8.35 -0.04
N PHE A 318 -23.19 -8.16 -1.21
CA PHE A 318 -22.55 -6.89 -1.53
C PHE A 318 -23.62 -5.83 -1.79
N ASP A 319 -23.54 -4.69 -1.11
CA ASP A 319 -24.29 -3.51 -1.53
C ASP A 319 -23.66 -2.95 -2.81
N TRP A 320 -22.33 -2.93 -2.88
CA TRP A 320 -21.53 -2.61 -4.07
C TRP A 320 -20.07 -3.08 -3.86
N ALA A 321 -19.28 -3.16 -4.93
CA ALA A 321 -17.89 -3.61 -4.92
C ALA A 321 -17.01 -2.71 -5.79
N TYR A 322 -15.80 -2.41 -5.32
CA TYR A 322 -14.97 -1.32 -5.83
C TYR A 322 -13.47 -1.53 -5.55
N SER A 323 -12.64 -0.60 -6.02
CA SER A 323 -11.18 -0.56 -5.79
C SER A 323 -10.43 -1.83 -6.20
N GLN A 324 -10.83 -2.47 -7.29
CA GLN A 324 -10.18 -3.71 -7.74
C GLN A 324 -8.76 -3.49 -8.25
N LYS A 325 -7.88 -4.46 -7.98
CA LYS A 325 -6.51 -4.56 -8.49
C LYS A 325 -6.31 -5.98 -9.03
N ILE A 326 -5.85 -6.12 -10.27
CA ILE A 326 -5.58 -7.43 -10.91
C ILE A 326 -4.08 -7.63 -11.11
N ASN A 327 -3.57 -8.82 -10.77
CA ASN A 327 -2.18 -9.17 -11.01
C ASN A 327 -1.98 -10.03 -12.27
N ASN A 328 -0.72 -10.36 -12.60
CA ASN A 328 -0.36 -11.12 -13.79
C ASN A 328 -0.80 -12.59 -13.78
N THR A 329 -1.33 -13.09 -12.65
CA THR A 329 -1.93 -14.44 -12.56
C THR A 329 -3.45 -14.43 -12.71
N GLY A 330 -4.05 -13.24 -12.87
CA GLY A 330 -5.51 -13.07 -12.95
C GLY A 330 -6.20 -13.10 -11.59
N GLN A 331 -5.46 -13.03 -10.47
CA GLN A 331 -6.03 -12.82 -9.15
C GLN A 331 -6.46 -11.37 -9.00
N ILE A 332 -7.51 -11.12 -8.21
CA ILE A 332 -8.06 -9.77 -8.00
C ILE A 332 -8.28 -9.53 -6.51
N ALA A 333 -7.68 -8.48 -5.95
CA ALA A 333 -8.04 -7.95 -4.64
C ALA A 333 -9.01 -6.79 -4.83
N PHE A 334 -10.00 -6.66 -3.96
CA PHE A 334 -11.00 -5.60 -4.05
C PHE A 334 -11.68 -5.32 -2.72
N MET A 335 -12.37 -4.20 -2.64
CA MET A 335 -13.19 -3.83 -1.48
C MET A 335 -14.68 -4.02 -1.79
N GLY A 336 -15.44 -4.36 -0.76
CA GLY A 336 -16.88 -4.59 -0.86
C GLY A 336 -17.61 -3.99 0.33
N SER A 337 -18.60 -3.14 0.06
CA SER A 337 -19.51 -2.64 1.08
C SER A 337 -20.59 -3.70 1.36
N LEU A 338 -20.89 -3.88 2.64
CA LEU A 338 -21.85 -4.87 3.14
C LEU A 338 -23.01 -4.16 3.88
N PRO A 339 -24.24 -4.67 3.87
CA PRO A 339 -25.38 -4.03 4.52
C PRO A 339 -25.09 -3.47 5.91
N ALA A 340 -25.28 -2.16 6.09
CA ALA A 340 -25.24 -1.51 7.39
C ALA A 340 -26.27 -2.15 8.35
N ARG A 341 -25.92 -2.31 9.63
CA ARG A 341 -26.92 -2.47 10.70
C ARG A 341 -27.37 -1.07 11.18
N PRO A 342 -28.60 -0.89 11.70
CA PRO A 342 -29.93 -1.12 11.16
C PRO A 342 -30.44 0.04 10.24
N PRO A 343 -31.59 -0.13 9.57
CA PRO A 343 -32.19 0.90 8.72
C PRO A 343 -32.50 2.20 9.46
N GLY A 344 -32.16 3.35 8.87
CA GLY A 344 -32.52 4.68 9.38
C GLY A 344 -31.35 5.61 9.73
N THR A 345 -30.09 5.20 9.51
CA THR A 345 -28.89 6.04 9.73
C THR A 345 -28.53 6.96 8.56
N GLY A 346 -29.27 6.90 7.44
CA GLY A 346 -29.24 7.92 6.38
C GLY A 346 -27.86 8.29 5.83
N HIS A 347 -26.90 7.36 5.83
CA HIS A 347 -25.55 7.67 5.37
C HIS A 347 -25.49 7.65 3.84
N LEU A 348 -25.07 8.79 3.30
CA LEU A 348 -24.38 8.87 2.03
C LEU A 348 -23.08 8.05 2.18
N PRO A 349 -22.67 7.26 1.17
CA PRO A 349 -22.18 5.88 1.31
C PRO A 349 -20.73 5.74 1.81
N LEU A 350 -20.43 6.38 2.95
CA LEU A 350 -19.19 6.27 3.70
C LEU A 350 -19.40 5.39 4.95
N ASP A 351 -20.30 4.41 4.84
CA ASP A 351 -20.71 3.57 5.97
C ASP A 351 -19.56 2.68 6.45
N HIS A 352 -19.46 2.57 7.79
CA HIS A 352 -18.56 1.70 8.56
C HIS A 352 -18.80 0.20 8.28
N ASN A 353 -18.63 -0.25 7.04
CA ASN A 353 -18.99 -1.61 6.63
C ASN A 353 -18.15 -2.18 5.46
N GLY A 354 -17.04 -1.52 5.10
CA GLY A 354 -16.13 -2.00 4.07
C GLY A 354 -15.38 -3.25 4.51
N GLY A 355 -15.41 -4.29 3.69
CA GLY A 355 -14.55 -5.47 3.82
C GLY A 355 -13.59 -5.61 2.65
N VAL A 356 -12.55 -6.42 2.83
CA VAL A 356 -11.55 -6.75 1.81
C VAL A 356 -11.74 -8.18 1.33
N PHE A 357 -11.72 -8.35 0.01
CA PHE A 357 -12.04 -9.61 -0.65
C PHE A 357 -11.01 -9.94 -1.72
N PHE A 358 -10.92 -11.23 -2.05
CA PHE A 358 -9.98 -11.75 -3.02
C PHE A 358 -10.67 -12.72 -3.97
N ASN A 359 -10.45 -12.55 -5.26
CA ASN A 359 -10.89 -13.46 -6.31
C ASN A 359 -9.68 -14.24 -6.85
N SER A 360 -9.79 -15.56 -6.89
CA SER A 360 -8.86 -16.40 -7.63
C SER A 360 -9.63 -17.50 -8.34
N GLY A 361 -9.37 -17.67 -9.65
CA GLY A 361 -10.06 -18.68 -10.47
C GLY A 361 -11.58 -18.48 -10.53
N GLY A 362 -12.08 -17.24 -10.42
CA GLY A 362 -13.50 -16.93 -10.42
C GLY A 362 -14.22 -17.18 -9.09
N LYS A 363 -13.50 -17.52 -8.02
CA LYS A 363 -14.04 -17.71 -6.68
C LYS A 363 -13.64 -16.56 -5.77
N ASN A 364 -14.64 -15.88 -5.20
CA ASN A 364 -14.44 -14.87 -4.17
C ASN A 364 -14.25 -15.52 -2.79
N ILE A 365 -13.30 -15.03 -2.01
CA ILE A 365 -13.12 -15.26 -0.59
C ILE A 365 -13.08 -13.91 0.15
N ALA A 366 -13.37 -13.92 1.45
CA ALA A 366 -13.15 -12.76 2.30
C ALA A 366 -11.74 -12.83 2.89
N ILE A 367 -11.03 -11.70 2.88
CA ILE A 367 -9.77 -11.52 3.60
C ILE A 367 -10.07 -11.04 5.02
N ALA A 368 -10.84 -9.95 5.13
CA ALA A 368 -11.27 -9.38 6.40
C ALA A 368 -12.62 -8.68 6.22
N ARG A 369 -13.52 -8.80 7.21
CA ARG A 369 -14.85 -8.22 7.18
C ARG A 369 -15.17 -7.50 8.49
N PRO A 370 -16.08 -6.51 8.47
CA PRO A 370 -16.51 -5.84 9.69
C PRO A 370 -16.92 -6.84 10.77
N GLY A 371 -16.32 -6.69 11.95
CA GLY A 371 -16.48 -7.57 13.10
C GLY A 371 -15.48 -8.73 13.18
N ASP A 372 -14.69 -9.01 12.15
CA ASP A 372 -13.61 -10.01 12.22
C ASP A 372 -12.51 -9.53 13.17
N ALA A 373 -11.91 -10.45 13.92
CA ALA A 373 -10.77 -10.13 14.78
C ALA A 373 -9.53 -9.83 13.92
N MET A 374 -8.79 -8.78 14.28
CA MET A 374 -7.66 -8.30 13.49
C MET A 374 -6.32 -8.55 14.23
N PRO A 375 -5.23 -8.87 13.51
CA PRO A 375 -3.90 -8.94 14.11
C PRO A 375 -3.54 -7.60 14.79
N GLY A 376 -2.91 -7.67 15.96
CA GLY A 376 -2.65 -6.50 16.81
C GLY A 376 -3.78 -6.13 17.78
N GLY A 377 -4.93 -6.81 17.71
CA GLY A 377 -6.06 -6.61 18.63
C GLY A 377 -7.25 -5.90 17.97
N GLY A 378 -8.37 -5.86 18.68
CA GLY A 378 -9.62 -5.27 18.21
C GLY A 378 -10.30 -6.06 17.07
N ARG A 379 -11.30 -5.43 16.45
CA ARG A 379 -12.07 -5.99 15.32
C ARG A 379 -12.15 -5.00 14.18
N LEU A 380 -12.24 -5.49 12.95
CA LEU A 380 -12.43 -4.61 11.79
C LEU A 380 -13.73 -3.80 11.96
N VAL A 381 -13.64 -2.48 11.87
CA VAL A 381 -14.82 -1.61 11.73
C VAL A 381 -15.11 -1.44 10.25
N THR A 382 -14.12 -0.95 9.51
CA THR A 382 -14.19 -0.79 8.06
C THR A 382 -12.78 -0.78 7.47
N ALA A 383 -12.63 -1.39 6.30
CA ALA A 383 -11.51 -1.10 5.40
C ALA A 383 -11.62 0.32 4.84
N GLY A 384 -10.55 0.78 4.17
CA GLY A 384 -10.53 2.04 3.43
C GLY A 384 -11.65 2.17 2.39
N PHE A 385 -11.81 3.40 1.90
CA PHE A 385 -12.87 3.77 0.96
C PHE A 385 -12.31 4.21 -0.39
N PHE A 386 -11.07 4.70 -0.42
CA PHE A 386 -10.44 5.19 -1.63
C PHE A 386 -9.80 4.07 -2.44
N THR A 387 -9.56 4.32 -3.72
CA THR A 387 -9.00 3.30 -4.62
C THR A 387 -7.52 2.99 -4.41
N ALA A 388 -6.85 3.78 -3.56
CA ALA A 388 -5.49 3.54 -3.09
C ALA A 388 -5.44 2.61 -1.87
N ASP A 389 -6.55 2.37 -1.18
CA ASP A 389 -6.58 1.72 0.15
C ASP A 389 -6.54 0.19 0.10
N VAL A 390 -6.43 -0.38 -1.10
CA VAL A 390 -6.11 -1.80 -1.31
C VAL A 390 -5.14 -1.95 -2.49
N SER A 391 -4.13 -2.81 -2.32
CA SER A 391 -3.21 -3.20 -3.39
C SER A 391 -3.07 -4.71 -3.50
N LEU A 392 -2.63 -5.19 -4.66
CA LEU A 392 -2.29 -6.57 -4.95
C LEU A 392 -1.04 -6.60 -5.83
N ASN A 393 -0.02 -7.33 -5.39
CA ASN A 393 1.18 -7.53 -6.19
C ASN A 393 1.15 -8.88 -6.96
N ASN A 394 2.16 -9.12 -7.80
CA ASN A 394 2.28 -10.34 -8.62
C ASN A 394 2.59 -11.60 -7.80
N ASN A 395 2.95 -11.45 -6.53
CA ASN A 395 3.17 -12.55 -5.60
C ASN A 395 1.90 -12.98 -4.86
N GLY A 396 0.76 -12.30 -5.12
CA GLY A 396 -0.49 -12.61 -4.45
C GLY A 396 -0.63 -11.99 -3.06
N LEU A 397 0.33 -11.15 -2.66
CA LEU A 397 0.28 -10.37 -1.44
C LEU A 397 -0.72 -9.22 -1.63
N VAL A 398 -1.62 -9.06 -0.67
CA VAL A 398 -2.59 -7.97 -0.60
C VAL A 398 -2.20 -7.05 0.53
N SER A 399 -2.18 -5.73 0.30
CA SER A 399 -2.09 -4.72 1.35
C SER A 399 -3.39 -3.93 1.44
N PHE A 400 -3.78 -3.53 2.65
CA PHE A 400 -4.94 -2.66 2.88
C PHE A 400 -4.87 -1.99 4.25
N ASP A 401 -5.50 -0.83 4.39
CA ASP A 401 -5.65 -0.14 5.66
C ASP A 401 -7.08 -0.28 6.23
N ALA A 402 -7.22 -0.06 7.54
CA ALA A 402 -8.47 -0.26 8.23
C ALA A 402 -8.60 0.60 9.49
N VAL A 403 -9.85 0.86 9.87
CA VAL A 403 -10.24 1.28 11.22
C VAL A 403 -10.59 0.04 12.05
N ILE A 404 -10.10 0.02 13.29
CA ILE A 404 -10.22 -1.07 14.26
C ILE A 404 -11.04 -0.60 15.46
N ASP A 405 -11.91 -1.48 15.99
CA ASP A 405 -12.67 -1.25 17.21
C ASP A 405 -11.77 -1.45 18.44
N SER A 406 -10.79 -0.58 18.56
CA SER A 406 -9.88 -0.45 19.70
C SER A 406 -9.47 1.02 19.84
N ASP A 407 -9.07 1.38 21.04
CA ASP A 407 -8.44 2.65 21.40
C ASP A 407 -7.26 2.29 22.31
N ALA A 408 -6.31 1.54 21.73
CA ALA A 408 -5.20 0.96 22.48
C ALA A 408 -4.21 2.04 22.93
N ASP A 409 -4.11 3.14 22.19
CA ASP A 409 -3.28 4.29 22.53
C ASP A 409 -3.98 5.29 23.49
N GLY A 410 -5.27 5.07 23.81
CA GLY A 410 -6.01 5.77 24.86
C GLY A 410 -6.34 7.22 24.51
N ASP A 411 -6.52 7.49 23.23
CA ASP A 411 -6.64 8.80 22.63
C ASP A 411 -8.08 9.26 22.41
N GLY A 412 -9.04 8.36 22.64
CA GLY A 412 -10.47 8.59 22.49
C GLY A 412 -10.98 8.40 21.06
N ARG A 413 -10.16 7.90 20.13
CA ARG A 413 -10.52 7.58 18.75
C ARG A 413 -10.32 6.09 18.49
N GLN A 414 -10.93 5.62 17.42
CA GLN A 414 -10.69 4.28 16.92
C GLN A 414 -9.32 4.20 16.26
N ASP A 415 -8.57 3.16 16.62
CA ASP A 415 -7.27 2.85 16.05
C ASP A 415 -7.37 2.61 14.54
N THR A 416 -6.28 2.91 13.85
CA THR A 416 -6.11 2.55 12.45
C THR A 416 -4.87 1.69 12.27
N ALA A 417 -4.89 0.77 11.31
CA ALA A 417 -3.76 -0.10 11.03
C ALA A 417 -3.68 -0.53 9.57
N LEU A 418 -2.45 -0.77 9.13
CA LEU A 418 -2.05 -1.29 7.83
C LEU A 418 -1.82 -2.79 7.97
N TYR A 419 -2.40 -3.55 7.05
CA TYR A 419 -2.36 -5.00 7.04
C TYR A 419 -1.82 -5.54 5.72
N THR A 420 -1.24 -6.73 5.79
CA THR A 420 -0.97 -7.56 4.64
C THR A 420 -1.69 -8.90 4.76
N TRP A 421 -2.11 -9.45 3.63
CA TRP A 421 -2.66 -10.79 3.55
C TRP A 421 -1.98 -11.58 2.44
N ASN A 422 -1.61 -12.82 2.72
CA ASN A 422 -1.09 -13.75 1.74
C ASN A 422 -1.53 -15.18 2.07
N GLN A 423 -2.13 -15.86 1.09
CA GLN A 423 -2.50 -17.29 1.17
C GLN A 423 -3.20 -17.72 2.47
N GLY A 424 -4.09 -16.88 2.99
CA GLY A 424 -4.89 -17.18 4.18
C GLY A 424 -4.33 -16.62 5.48
N VAL A 425 -3.14 -16.03 5.47
CA VAL A 425 -2.54 -15.40 6.65
C VAL A 425 -2.62 -13.90 6.54
N LEU A 426 -3.21 -13.30 7.58
CA LEU A 426 -3.36 -11.86 7.76
C LEU A 426 -2.34 -11.40 8.82
N SER A 427 -1.57 -10.36 8.51
CA SER A 427 -0.50 -9.81 9.34
C SER A 427 -0.65 -8.29 9.46
N ARG A 428 -0.35 -7.73 10.62
CA ARG A 428 -0.30 -6.27 10.83
C ARG A 428 1.10 -5.75 10.49
N VAL A 429 1.17 -4.66 9.74
CA VAL A 429 2.42 -3.97 9.37
C VAL A 429 2.73 -2.87 10.37
N VAL A 430 1.78 -1.94 10.57
CA VAL A 430 1.90 -0.80 11.47
C VAL A 430 0.50 -0.25 11.80
N GLY A 431 0.33 0.45 12.91
CA GLY A 431 -0.92 1.16 13.23
C GLY A 431 -0.79 2.12 14.40
N SER A 432 -1.93 2.69 14.82
CA SER A 432 -2.05 3.60 15.95
C SER A 432 -1.33 3.04 17.19
N GLY A 433 -0.59 3.91 17.88
CA GLY A 433 0.23 3.57 19.05
C GLY A 433 1.64 3.06 18.75
N ASP A 434 1.94 2.60 17.53
CA ASP A 434 3.27 2.08 17.20
C ASP A 434 4.32 3.19 17.19
N VAL A 435 5.49 2.92 17.77
CA VAL A 435 6.64 3.84 17.71
C VAL A 435 7.52 3.47 16.53
N ILE A 436 7.64 4.36 15.55
CA ILE A 436 8.60 4.24 14.46
C ILE A 436 9.92 4.91 14.87
N PRO A 437 11.03 4.15 15.03
CA PRO A 437 12.30 4.70 15.51
C PRO A 437 12.79 5.88 14.67
N GLY A 438 13.10 6.99 15.33
CA GLY A 438 13.61 8.20 14.67
C GLY A 438 12.55 9.04 13.96
N ILE A 439 11.29 8.60 13.91
CA ILE A 439 10.18 9.34 13.28
C ILE A 439 9.16 9.81 14.32
N GLY A 440 8.67 8.91 15.18
CA GLY A 440 7.70 9.22 16.24
C GLY A 440 6.64 8.13 16.39
N THR A 441 5.59 8.43 17.14
CA THR A 441 4.47 7.51 17.38
C THR A 441 3.39 7.68 16.32
N VAL A 442 2.96 6.60 15.70
CA VAL A 442 1.84 6.60 14.75
C VAL A 442 0.58 6.93 15.52
N ARG A 443 -0.05 8.05 15.15
CA ARG A 443 -1.33 8.45 15.72
C ARG A 443 -2.48 7.84 14.95
N ALA A 444 -2.44 7.98 13.63
CA ALA A 444 -3.41 7.37 12.74
C ALA A 444 -2.86 7.27 11.32
N LEU A 445 -3.36 6.29 10.58
CA LEU A 445 -3.26 6.18 9.13
C LEU A 445 -4.35 7.06 8.48
N LYS A 446 -4.27 8.35 8.80
CA LYS A 446 -5.17 9.42 8.38
C LYS A 446 -4.37 10.70 8.22
N VAL A 447 -4.97 11.69 7.57
CA VAL A 447 -4.42 13.05 7.47
C VAL A 447 -4.56 13.79 8.81
N PRO A 448 -3.60 14.67 9.18
CA PRO A 448 -3.63 15.35 10.48
C PRO A 448 -4.89 16.19 10.72
N ASP A 449 -5.44 16.79 9.66
CA ASP A 449 -6.60 17.68 9.74
C ASP A 449 -7.94 16.91 9.78
N LEU A 450 -7.94 15.59 9.55
CA LEU A 450 -9.15 14.76 9.47
C LEU A 450 -9.04 13.46 10.29
N LEU A 451 -8.44 13.52 11.48
CA LEU A 451 -8.31 12.35 12.38
C LEU A 451 -9.64 11.72 12.79
N ASP A 452 -10.72 12.51 12.80
CA ASP A 452 -12.06 12.07 13.20
C ASP A 452 -12.84 11.37 12.05
N LEU A 453 -12.21 11.14 10.89
CA LEU A 453 -12.85 10.40 9.80
C LEU A 453 -13.24 8.96 10.21
N PRO A 454 -14.37 8.45 9.71
CA PRO A 454 -14.85 7.11 10.01
C PRO A 454 -14.11 5.98 9.28
N PHE A 455 -13.16 6.31 8.41
CA PHE A 455 -12.39 5.39 7.58
C PHE A 455 -10.90 5.81 7.58
N PRO A 456 -9.96 4.90 7.25
CA PRO A 456 -8.57 5.29 7.08
C PRO A 456 -8.41 6.14 5.80
N PHE A 457 -7.35 6.95 5.76
CA PHE A 457 -7.00 7.78 4.60
C PHE A 457 -5.47 7.76 4.50
N SER A 458 -4.90 6.63 4.06
CA SER A 458 -3.45 6.48 4.00
C SER A 458 -2.90 6.08 2.65
N GLY A 459 -3.65 5.32 1.84
CA GLY A 459 -3.12 4.67 0.64
C GLY A 459 -2.17 3.51 0.98
N THR A 460 -2.19 2.47 0.14
CA THR A 460 -1.42 1.23 0.35
C THR A 460 -0.74 0.67 -0.91
N PRO A 461 -0.30 1.47 -1.92
CA PRO A 461 0.38 0.94 -3.08
C PRO A 461 1.61 0.11 -2.70
N MET A 462 1.83 -0.96 -3.45
CA MET A 462 2.78 -2.01 -3.09
C MET A 462 3.44 -2.60 -4.33
N ASN A 463 4.76 -2.80 -4.26
CA ASN A 463 5.52 -3.48 -5.32
C ASN A 463 5.61 -4.99 -5.08
N ASP A 464 6.24 -5.71 -6.01
CA ASP A 464 6.40 -7.17 -5.88
C ASP A 464 7.34 -7.55 -4.73
N GLN A 465 8.22 -6.64 -4.28
CA GLN A 465 9.07 -6.85 -3.10
C GLN A 465 8.30 -6.73 -1.78
N GLY A 466 7.02 -6.35 -1.80
CA GLY A 466 6.21 -6.15 -0.60
C GLY A 466 6.51 -4.83 0.12
N GLN A 467 7.20 -3.90 -0.52
CA GLN A 467 7.34 -2.53 -0.02
C GLN A 467 6.02 -1.79 -0.19
N ILE A 468 5.53 -1.15 0.86
CA ILE A 468 4.22 -0.49 0.89
C ILE A 468 4.44 0.99 1.17
N ALA A 469 4.00 1.86 0.27
CA ALA A 469 3.97 3.29 0.54
C ALA A 469 2.62 3.68 1.17
N PHE A 470 2.65 4.56 2.17
CA PHE A 470 1.45 4.99 2.90
C PHE A 470 1.69 6.34 3.58
N GLN A 471 0.63 7.09 3.82
CA GLN A 471 0.67 8.29 4.65
C GLN A 471 0.28 7.98 6.11
N ALA A 472 0.88 8.70 7.05
CA ALA A 472 0.47 8.64 8.45
C ALA A 472 0.54 10.01 9.11
N THR A 473 -0.27 10.18 10.16
CA THR A 473 -0.09 11.23 11.16
C THR A 473 0.77 10.67 12.29
N ILE A 474 1.89 11.35 12.57
CA ILE A 474 2.85 11.00 13.63
C ILE A 474 2.80 12.04 14.73
N ASP A 475 2.78 11.61 15.99
CA ASP A 475 3.04 12.45 17.17
C ASP A 475 4.51 12.32 17.59
N ASP A 476 5.22 13.44 17.68
CA ASP A 476 6.62 13.50 18.12
C ASP A 476 6.77 14.00 19.57
N SER A 477 5.65 14.29 20.26
CA SER A 477 5.61 15.07 21.49
C SER A 477 4.90 14.39 22.68
N GLY A 478 4.08 13.35 22.44
CA GLY A 478 3.32 12.65 23.48
C GLY A 478 2.18 13.50 24.08
N GLY A 479 1.63 14.44 23.30
CA GLY A 479 0.65 15.45 23.74
C GLY A 479 -0.66 15.44 22.94
N THR A 480 -1.62 16.29 23.31
CA THR A 480 -2.89 16.44 22.56
C THR A 480 -2.65 17.11 21.22
N CYS A 481 -3.18 16.50 20.15
CA CYS A 481 -3.02 16.92 18.76
C CYS A 481 -3.81 18.22 18.50
N GLU A 482 -3.13 19.37 18.49
CA GLU A 482 -3.66 20.61 17.90
C GLU A 482 -2.81 20.97 16.69
N ILE A 483 -3.50 21.27 15.57
CA ILE A 483 -2.90 21.60 14.28
C ILE A 483 -1.79 22.65 14.47
N SER A 484 -0.60 22.34 13.96
CA SER A 484 0.61 23.19 13.87
C SER A 484 1.61 23.22 15.03
N ALA A 485 1.56 22.32 16.02
CA ALA A 485 2.64 22.25 17.02
C ALA A 485 3.16 20.85 17.39
N THR A 486 2.37 19.77 17.27
CA THR A 486 2.71 18.45 17.87
C THR A 486 2.57 17.23 16.94
N CYS A 487 1.67 17.26 15.95
CA CYS A 487 1.47 16.16 14.99
C CYS A 487 1.99 16.54 13.58
N LYS A 488 2.60 15.58 12.88
CA LYS A 488 3.16 15.75 11.52
C LYS A 488 2.56 14.71 10.58
N GLY A 489 2.09 15.15 9.42
CA GLY A 489 1.79 14.24 8.31
C GLY A 489 3.09 13.81 7.62
N VAL A 490 3.24 12.52 7.36
CA VAL A 490 4.43 11.94 6.72
C VAL A 490 4.02 10.93 5.65
N LEU A 491 4.73 10.93 4.53
CA LEU A 491 4.73 9.86 3.54
C LEU A 491 5.86 8.88 3.86
N LEU A 492 5.52 7.61 4.03
CA LEU A 492 6.44 6.54 4.43
C LEU A 492 6.47 5.43 3.38
N VAL A 493 7.59 4.71 3.32
CA VAL A 493 7.67 3.38 2.71
C VAL A 493 8.03 2.38 3.81
N ALA A 494 7.13 1.43 4.06
CA ALA A 494 7.38 0.23 4.85
C ALA A 494 8.06 -0.81 3.95
N THR A 495 9.24 -1.30 4.34
CA THR A 495 9.97 -2.37 3.64
C THR A 495 10.01 -3.61 4.52
N PRO A 496 9.63 -4.81 4.01
CA PRO A 496 9.64 -6.02 4.79
C PRO A 496 11.07 -6.37 5.25
N PRO A 497 11.22 -7.25 6.27
CA PRO A 497 12.52 -7.76 6.63
C PRO A 497 13.25 -8.36 5.43
N ALA A 498 14.56 -8.10 5.35
CA ALA A 498 15.38 -8.55 4.24
C ALA A 498 16.77 -8.93 4.73
N LEU A 499 17.23 -10.12 4.34
CA LEU A 499 18.64 -10.46 4.48
C LEU A 499 19.46 -9.75 3.40
N THR A 500 20.53 -9.08 3.82
CA THR A 500 21.47 -8.43 2.88
C THR A 500 22.86 -9.04 2.95
N LEU A 501 23.64 -8.88 1.88
CA LEU A 501 25.04 -9.31 1.86
C LEU A 501 25.88 -8.39 2.78
N SER A 502 26.74 -8.96 3.62
CA SER A 502 27.66 -8.17 4.45
C SER A 502 28.76 -7.50 3.60
N GLY A 503 28.92 -6.19 3.76
CA GLY A 503 29.99 -5.39 3.14
C GLY A 503 29.58 -4.65 1.86
N THR A 504 30.37 -3.65 1.45
CA THR A 504 29.99 -2.70 0.37
C THR A 504 30.42 -3.12 -1.05
N GLU A 505 30.82 -4.37 -1.26
CA GLU A 505 31.33 -4.82 -2.57
C GLU A 505 30.30 -5.68 -3.31
N HIS A 506 29.38 -5.03 -4.02
CA HIS A 506 28.64 -5.66 -5.12
C HIS A 506 29.63 -5.96 -6.26
N ARG A 507 29.77 -7.23 -6.65
CA ARG A 507 30.62 -7.58 -7.80
C ARG A 507 29.80 -7.44 -9.07
N ALA A 508 30.26 -6.58 -10.00
CA ALA A 508 29.73 -6.60 -11.36
C ALA A 508 29.92 -8.02 -11.93
N ALA A 509 28.82 -8.63 -12.38
CA ALA A 509 28.78 -9.99 -12.93
C ALA A 509 29.80 -10.10 -14.08
N THR A 510 30.94 -10.73 -13.80
CA THR A 510 32.04 -10.90 -14.75
C THR A 510 32.17 -12.36 -15.21
N GLU A 511 31.41 -13.28 -14.61
CA GLU A 511 31.22 -14.65 -15.09
C GLU A 511 29.73 -15.00 -15.11
N ALA A 512 29.32 -15.82 -16.09
CA ALA A 512 27.97 -16.38 -16.14
C ALA A 512 27.81 -17.38 -14.99
N LEU A 513 27.40 -16.89 -13.82
CA LEU A 513 26.99 -17.72 -12.69
C LEU A 513 25.76 -18.53 -13.11
N THR A 514 25.73 -19.82 -12.74
CA THR A 514 24.57 -20.68 -13.01
C THR A 514 23.35 -20.11 -12.29
N ALA A 515 22.28 -19.82 -13.01
CA ALA A 515 21.05 -19.33 -12.42
C ALA A 515 20.47 -20.38 -11.46
N LEU A 516 20.11 -19.95 -10.25
CA LEU A 516 19.52 -20.81 -9.23
C LEU A 516 18.18 -21.38 -9.73
N THR A 517 17.94 -22.68 -9.50
CA THR A 517 16.72 -23.36 -9.95
C THR A 517 15.80 -23.73 -8.78
N PRO A 518 14.47 -23.79 -9.00
CA PRO A 518 13.53 -24.23 -7.96
C PRO A 518 13.81 -25.63 -7.39
N ASP A 519 14.36 -26.54 -8.20
CA ASP A 519 14.72 -27.90 -7.76
C ASP A 519 15.91 -27.92 -6.80
N GLU A 520 16.83 -26.95 -6.90
CA GLU A 520 17.94 -26.76 -5.96
C GLU A 520 17.49 -26.13 -4.64
N VAL A 521 16.46 -25.27 -4.67
CA VAL A 521 15.94 -24.57 -3.49
C VAL A 521 15.07 -25.47 -2.61
N ARG A 522 14.21 -26.30 -3.22
CA ARG A 522 13.25 -27.15 -2.50
C ARG A 522 13.85 -28.00 -1.35
N PRO A 523 14.99 -28.72 -1.53
CA PRO A 523 15.58 -29.48 -0.42
C PRO A 523 16.08 -28.60 0.73
N LEU A 524 16.46 -27.35 0.45
CA LEU A 524 16.98 -26.42 1.45
C LEU A 524 15.86 -25.79 2.29
N VAL A 525 14.66 -25.60 1.72
CA VAL A 525 13.47 -25.18 2.49
C VAL A 525 13.14 -26.23 3.56
N ASN A 526 13.10 -27.50 3.18
CA ASN A 526 12.81 -28.61 4.10
C ASN A 526 13.87 -28.70 5.21
N GLU A 527 15.14 -28.51 4.87
CA GLU A 527 16.21 -28.51 5.87
C GLU A 527 16.10 -27.30 6.81
N ALA A 528 15.82 -26.09 6.29
CA ALA A 528 15.63 -24.90 7.10
C ALA A 528 14.51 -25.09 8.14
N LEU A 529 13.37 -25.66 7.73
CA LEU A 529 12.28 -26.03 8.64
C LEU A 529 12.73 -27.04 9.71
N ALA A 530 13.43 -28.10 9.30
CA ALA A 530 13.95 -29.11 10.23
C ALA A 530 14.93 -28.51 11.26
N ARG A 531 15.76 -27.55 10.84
CA ARG A 531 16.71 -26.84 11.73
C ARG A 531 15.97 -25.95 12.74
N TRP A 532 14.90 -25.27 12.33
CA TRP A 532 14.05 -24.48 13.22
C TRP A 532 13.27 -25.35 14.22
N GLU A 533 12.70 -26.47 13.78
CA GLU A 533 12.07 -27.46 14.66
C GLU A 533 13.06 -28.02 15.69
N ALA A 534 14.28 -28.36 15.26
CA ALA A 534 15.34 -28.83 16.14
C ALA A 534 15.79 -27.75 17.15
N ALA A 535 15.65 -26.47 16.81
CA ALA A 535 15.88 -25.34 17.71
C ALA A 535 14.69 -25.04 18.64
N GLY A 536 13.55 -25.71 18.44
CA GLY A 536 12.36 -25.64 19.28
C GLY A 536 11.26 -24.68 18.81
N ALA A 537 11.33 -24.20 17.58
CA ALA A 537 10.27 -23.38 16.99
C ALA A 537 9.08 -24.24 16.50
N ASP A 538 7.86 -23.70 16.57
CA ASP A 538 6.67 -24.33 15.98
C ASP A 538 6.53 -23.91 14.52
N THR A 539 6.80 -24.84 13.60
CA THR A 539 6.68 -24.65 12.14
C THR A 539 5.31 -25.02 11.60
N SER A 540 4.42 -25.58 12.44
CA SER A 540 3.14 -26.13 11.98
C SER A 540 2.17 -25.07 11.44
N SER A 541 2.39 -23.80 11.80
CA SER A 541 1.59 -22.65 11.40
C SER A 541 1.94 -22.09 10.00
N LEU A 542 3.11 -22.43 9.44
CA LEU A 542 3.64 -21.83 8.21
C LEU A 542 2.97 -22.32 6.91
N GLY A 543 2.08 -23.31 6.96
CA GLY A 543 1.39 -23.83 5.79
C GLY A 543 2.33 -24.19 4.63
N ASN A 544 1.96 -23.79 3.40
CA ASN A 544 2.84 -23.90 2.23
C ASN A 544 3.64 -22.60 2.09
N ILE A 545 4.97 -22.72 2.09
CA ILE A 545 5.87 -21.58 1.81
C ILE A 545 6.08 -21.49 0.30
N GLU A 546 5.79 -20.33 -0.29
CA GLU A 546 6.07 -20.04 -1.69
C GLU A 546 7.44 -19.37 -1.83
N VAL A 547 8.38 -20.01 -2.52
CA VAL A 547 9.68 -19.41 -2.81
C VAL A 547 9.74 -18.99 -4.27
N ARG A 548 10.06 -17.71 -4.51
CA ARG A 548 10.26 -17.15 -5.86
C ARG A 548 11.67 -16.63 -6.00
N ILE A 549 12.32 -17.06 -7.07
CA ILE A 549 13.66 -16.61 -7.43
C ILE A 549 13.50 -15.42 -8.38
N THR A 550 14.06 -14.28 -8.01
CA THR A 550 14.00 -13.04 -8.81
C THR A 550 15.32 -12.28 -8.71
N ASP A 551 15.59 -11.39 -9.65
CA ASP A 551 16.72 -10.45 -9.52
C ASP A 551 16.34 -9.38 -8.50
N LEU A 552 16.95 -9.42 -7.31
CA LEU A 552 16.72 -8.43 -6.26
C LEU A 552 17.75 -7.28 -6.40
N PRO A 553 17.35 -6.02 -6.16
CA PRO A 553 18.27 -4.90 -6.29
C PRO A 553 19.34 -4.89 -5.18
N ASP A 554 20.42 -4.17 -5.44
CA ASP A 554 21.48 -3.84 -4.48
C ASP A 554 22.13 -5.08 -3.82
N ALA A 555 22.04 -5.18 -2.50
CA ALA A 555 22.68 -6.22 -1.70
C ALA A 555 21.66 -7.21 -1.12
N TYR A 556 20.40 -7.15 -1.53
CA TYR A 556 19.36 -8.05 -1.03
C TYR A 556 19.65 -9.49 -1.46
N LEU A 557 19.56 -10.41 -0.50
CA LEU A 557 19.73 -11.85 -0.69
C LEU A 557 18.38 -12.57 -0.59
N GLY A 558 17.52 -12.12 0.32
CA GLY A 558 16.17 -12.62 0.49
C GLY A 558 15.26 -11.58 1.15
N LEU A 559 13.96 -11.71 0.91
CA LEU A 559 12.89 -10.99 1.61
C LEU A 559 11.80 -11.98 2.00
N ALA A 560 11.29 -11.84 3.21
CA ALA A 560 10.15 -12.62 3.70
C ALA A 560 8.94 -11.70 3.91
N SER A 561 7.80 -12.06 3.31
CA SER A 561 6.54 -11.36 3.55
C SER A 561 5.35 -12.32 3.46
N GLY A 562 4.51 -12.30 4.50
CA GLY A 562 3.38 -13.21 4.62
C GLY A 562 3.84 -14.67 4.66
N HIS A 563 3.61 -15.42 3.58
CA HIS A 563 4.02 -16.83 3.40
C HIS A 563 4.92 -17.02 2.18
N SER A 564 5.48 -15.93 1.67
CA SER A 564 6.33 -15.92 0.50
C SER A 564 7.75 -15.49 0.85
N ILE A 565 8.71 -16.15 0.22
CA ILE A 565 10.12 -15.79 0.26
C ILE A 565 10.52 -15.39 -1.16
N LEU A 566 10.98 -14.15 -1.31
CA LEU A 566 11.74 -13.74 -2.50
C LEU A 566 13.21 -14.02 -2.23
N LEU A 567 13.85 -14.65 -3.19
CA LEU A 567 15.27 -15.00 -3.09
C LEU A 567 16.00 -14.47 -4.31
N ASP A 568 17.14 -13.83 -4.08
CA ASP A 568 17.92 -13.26 -5.16
C ASP A 568 18.44 -14.34 -6.12
N SER A 569 18.47 -14.03 -7.41
CA SER A 569 18.84 -14.97 -8.47
C SER A 569 20.35 -15.29 -8.49
N ASN A 570 21.18 -14.34 -8.05
CA ASN A 570 22.63 -14.38 -8.24
C ASN A 570 23.46 -14.10 -6.96
N ALA A 571 22.80 -13.95 -5.82
CA ALA A 571 23.38 -13.63 -4.51
C ALA A 571 24.19 -12.32 -4.52
N ALA A 572 23.58 -11.23 -4.99
CA ALA A 572 24.19 -9.90 -5.15
C ALA A 572 25.52 -9.94 -5.94
N GLY A 573 25.59 -10.82 -6.94
CA GLY A 573 26.74 -11.03 -7.82
C GLY A 573 27.83 -11.97 -7.29
N HIS A 574 27.66 -12.59 -6.12
CA HIS A 574 28.67 -13.49 -5.51
C HIS A 574 28.40 -14.98 -5.76
N GLY A 575 27.21 -15.32 -6.26
CA GLY A 575 26.78 -16.68 -6.54
C GLY A 575 26.41 -17.48 -5.30
N TRP A 576 25.40 -18.33 -5.45
CA TRP A 576 24.93 -19.22 -4.39
C TRP A 576 25.85 -20.43 -4.22
N PHE A 577 26.17 -20.75 -2.96
CA PHE A 577 26.56 -22.09 -2.57
C PHE A 577 25.30 -22.89 -2.26
N VAL A 578 24.93 -23.77 -3.18
CA VAL A 578 23.86 -24.77 -3.01
C VAL A 578 24.48 -26.00 -2.35
N ASP A 579 24.04 -26.32 -1.15
CA ASP A 579 24.58 -27.44 -0.39
C ASP A 579 24.07 -28.78 -0.93
N PRO A 580 24.94 -29.67 -1.43
CA PRO A 580 24.53 -31.00 -1.85
C PRO A 580 24.17 -31.94 -0.68
N THR A 581 24.56 -31.58 0.55
CA THR A 581 24.40 -32.36 1.77
C THR A 581 23.85 -31.51 2.92
N PRO A 582 22.64 -30.91 2.77
CA PRO A 582 22.13 -29.86 3.66
C PRO A 582 21.89 -30.30 5.11
N GLY A 583 21.67 -31.60 5.34
CA GLY A 583 21.61 -32.19 6.69
C GLY A 583 22.96 -32.32 7.39
N SER A 584 24.07 -31.91 6.77
CA SER A 584 25.41 -31.89 7.34
C SER A 584 26.08 -30.53 7.10
N ASP A 585 26.97 -30.12 8.01
CA ASP A 585 27.68 -28.84 7.90
C ASP A 585 29.17 -29.03 7.50
N GLY A 586 29.49 -30.12 6.80
CA GLY A 586 30.86 -30.56 6.55
C GLY A 586 31.68 -29.67 5.61
N GLU A 587 31.01 -28.76 4.91
CA GLU A 587 31.57 -27.82 3.94
C GLU A 587 32.13 -26.57 4.62
N PHE A 588 31.84 -26.43 5.92
CA PHE A 588 32.22 -25.31 6.76
C PHE A 588 33.20 -25.75 7.88
N PRO A 589 34.19 -24.90 8.24
CA PRO A 589 34.43 -23.54 7.73
C PRO A 589 34.91 -23.54 6.27
N ALA A 590 34.38 -22.60 5.48
CA ALA A 590 34.66 -22.52 4.05
C ALA A 590 36.04 -21.89 3.78
N THR A 591 37.06 -22.73 3.80
CA THR A 591 38.45 -22.36 3.45
C THR A 591 38.64 -22.34 1.93
N GLY A 592 39.74 -21.74 1.42
CA GLY A 592 40.00 -21.54 -0.03
C GLY A 592 39.98 -22.77 -0.96
N ARG A 593 39.69 -23.96 -0.44
CA ARG A 593 39.50 -25.20 -1.19
C ARG A 593 38.05 -25.73 -1.15
N SER A 594 37.19 -25.15 -0.31
CA SER A 594 35.78 -25.52 -0.19
C SER A 594 34.96 -24.92 -1.33
N LEU A 595 33.94 -25.65 -1.77
CA LEU A 595 32.96 -25.12 -2.72
C LEU A 595 32.18 -23.94 -2.13
N ALA A 596 32.03 -23.83 -0.82
CA ALA A 596 31.37 -22.70 -0.19
C ALA A 596 32.24 -21.42 -0.13
N HIS A 597 33.54 -21.52 -0.45
CA HIS A 597 34.44 -20.38 -0.32
C HIS A 597 34.17 -19.30 -1.37
N GLY A 598 34.04 -18.06 -0.91
CA GLY A 598 33.73 -16.89 -1.73
C GLY A 598 32.28 -16.80 -2.21
N ARG A 599 31.41 -17.74 -1.83
CA ARG A 599 29.98 -17.79 -2.22
C ARG A 599 29.06 -17.52 -1.03
N VAL A 600 27.82 -17.15 -1.30
CA VAL A 600 26.79 -16.96 -0.26
C VAL A 600 26.10 -18.29 0.04
N ASP A 601 25.99 -18.67 1.32
CA ASP A 601 25.37 -19.94 1.70
C ASP A 601 23.84 -19.88 1.60
N LEU A 602 23.28 -20.62 0.63
CA LEU A 602 21.84 -20.60 0.36
C LEU A 602 21.02 -21.18 1.51
N LEU A 603 21.55 -22.20 2.20
CA LEU A 603 20.84 -22.79 3.34
C LEU A 603 20.71 -21.79 4.49
N THR A 604 21.75 -21.00 4.76
CA THR A 604 21.68 -19.92 5.76
C THR A 604 20.67 -18.86 5.39
N ALA A 605 20.68 -18.37 4.15
CA ALA A 605 19.70 -17.38 3.68
C ALA A 605 18.26 -17.92 3.80
N MET A 606 18.02 -19.14 3.33
CA MET A 606 16.70 -19.77 3.48
C MET A 606 16.28 -19.93 4.94
N THR A 607 17.20 -20.32 5.82
CA THR A 607 16.92 -20.46 7.25
C THR A 607 16.60 -19.13 7.91
N HIS A 608 17.26 -18.05 7.49
CA HIS A 608 16.96 -16.69 7.93
C HIS A 608 15.53 -16.28 7.54
N GLU A 609 15.17 -16.41 6.26
CA GLU A 609 13.84 -16.01 5.76
C GLU A 609 12.71 -16.84 6.39
N VAL A 610 12.92 -18.15 6.60
CA VAL A 610 11.96 -18.99 7.36
C VAL A 610 11.81 -18.49 8.80
N GLY A 611 12.89 -17.97 9.41
CA GLY A 611 12.83 -17.32 10.71
C GLY A 611 11.88 -16.12 10.72
N HIS A 612 11.91 -15.28 9.68
CA HIS A 612 10.96 -14.18 9.54
C HIS A 612 9.51 -14.65 9.39
N LEU A 613 9.26 -15.73 8.62
CA LEU A 613 7.91 -16.31 8.53
C LEU A 613 7.42 -16.85 9.89
N LEU A 614 8.33 -17.33 10.74
CA LEU A 614 8.07 -17.76 12.12
C LEU A 614 7.89 -16.60 13.12
N GLY A 615 8.00 -15.35 12.66
CA GLY A 615 7.87 -14.15 13.50
C GLY A 615 9.15 -13.74 14.24
N PHE A 616 10.32 -14.31 13.88
CA PHE A 616 11.59 -13.83 14.39
C PHE A 616 12.04 -12.57 13.65
N GLU A 617 12.52 -11.60 14.40
CA GLU A 617 13.10 -10.37 13.86
C GLU A 617 14.61 -10.47 13.69
N HIS A 618 15.20 -9.47 13.04
CA HIS A 618 16.65 -9.33 13.01
C HIS A 618 17.23 -9.23 14.42
N SER A 619 18.34 -9.92 14.63
CA SER A 619 19.13 -9.84 15.86
C SER A 619 20.37 -8.97 15.63
N ASP A 620 20.76 -8.20 16.65
CA ASP A 620 22.04 -7.48 16.69
C ASP A 620 23.27 -8.43 16.78
N THR A 621 23.05 -9.74 16.73
CA THR A 621 24.10 -10.76 16.84
C THR A 621 24.38 -11.41 15.49
N ASP A 622 25.60 -11.95 15.32
CA ASP A 622 26.00 -12.72 14.13
C ASP A 622 25.31 -14.11 14.02
N GLY A 623 24.13 -14.27 14.62
CA GLY A 623 23.30 -15.49 14.54
C GLY A 623 22.52 -15.58 13.22
N VAL A 624 21.75 -16.66 13.05
CA VAL A 624 21.00 -16.90 11.79
C VAL A 624 20.06 -15.74 11.44
N MET A 625 19.50 -15.05 12.44
CA MET A 625 18.67 -13.85 12.27
C MET A 625 19.49 -12.53 12.18
N GLY A 626 20.79 -12.56 11.92
CA GLY A 626 21.54 -11.32 11.68
C GLY A 626 21.15 -10.66 10.36
N GLU A 627 20.97 -9.33 10.34
CA GLU A 627 20.53 -8.53 9.17
C GLU A 627 21.41 -8.69 7.92
N THR A 628 22.70 -9.01 8.12
CA THR A 628 23.64 -9.22 7.03
C THR A 628 24.28 -10.61 7.07
N LEU A 629 24.49 -11.21 5.90
CA LEU A 629 25.20 -12.49 5.71
C LEU A 629 26.49 -12.28 4.92
N ALA A 630 27.62 -12.69 5.50
CA ALA A 630 28.90 -12.68 4.81
C ALA A 630 29.06 -13.92 3.91
N VAL A 631 29.81 -13.77 2.81
CA VAL A 631 30.25 -14.92 2.00
C VAL A 631 30.99 -15.95 2.86
N SER A 632 31.02 -17.22 2.42
CA SER A 632 31.73 -18.32 3.09
C SER A 632 31.22 -18.64 4.51
N THR A 633 30.04 -18.15 4.88
CA THR A 633 29.50 -18.25 6.25
C THR A 633 28.24 -19.09 6.28
N ARG A 634 28.18 -20.02 7.23
CA ARG A 634 26.97 -20.76 7.57
C ARG A 634 26.49 -20.38 8.97
N ARG A 635 25.21 -20.05 9.11
CA ARG A 635 24.57 -19.76 10.40
C ARG A 635 23.31 -20.60 10.54
N MET A 636 23.07 -21.11 11.75
CA MET A 636 21.95 -21.99 12.06
C MET A 636 21.25 -21.51 13.34
N PRO A 637 19.93 -21.76 13.48
CA PRO A 637 19.21 -21.46 14.70
C PRO A 637 19.81 -22.25 15.86
N VAL A 638 19.86 -21.62 17.04
CA VAL A 638 20.33 -22.23 18.28
C VAL A 638 19.17 -22.38 19.26
N PRO A 639 19.11 -23.45 20.07
CA PRO A 639 18.00 -23.69 20.98
C PRO A 639 17.76 -22.52 21.95
N GLY A 640 16.50 -22.08 22.07
CA GLY A 640 16.09 -21.03 23.01
C GLY A 640 15.86 -19.64 22.43
N HIS A 641 15.70 -19.50 21.11
CA HIS A 641 15.09 -18.31 20.50
C HIS A 641 13.57 -18.37 20.74
N PRO A 642 12.98 -17.49 21.58
CA PRO A 642 11.53 -17.48 21.76
C PRO A 642 10.87 -16.88 20.52
N ALA A 643 10.03 -17.68 19.84
CA ALA A 643 9.07 -17.14 18.89
C ALA A 643 8.05 -16.28 19.64
N VAL A 644 7.54 -15.23 19.01
CA VAL A 644 6.40 -14.48 19.55
C VAL A 644 5.14 -15.29 19.24
N ASP A 645 4.49 -15.84 20.27
CA ASP A 645 3.27 -16.63 20.10
C ASP A 645 2.15 -15.82 19.43
N PRO A 646 1.47 -16.34 18.39
CA PRO A 646 0.18 -15.82 17.97
C PRO A 646 -0.87 -16.19 19.05
N ALA A 647 -1.25 -15.21 19.87
CA ALA A 647 -2.15 -15.45 20.99
C ALA A 647 -3.55 -15.96 20.53
N PRO A 648 -4.07 -17.07 21.08
CA PRO A 648 -5.48 -17.41 20.99
C PRO A 648 -6.25 -16.70 22.12
N PHE A 649 -7.39 -16.08 21.84
CA PHE A 649 -8.23 -15.52 22.91
C PHE A 649 -9.73 -15.78 22.76
N ASP A 650 -10.28 -16.38 23.82
CA ASP A 650 -11.70 -16.52 24.12
C ASP A 650 -12.28 -15.23 24.76
N ALA A 651 -13.59 -15.10 24.64
CA ALA A 651 -14.45 -13.94 24.87
C ALA A 651 -14.39 -13.26 26.25
N VAL A 652 -14.81 -11.97 26.30
CA VAL A 652 -15.99 -11.48 27.06
C VAL A 652 -16.39 -10.06 26.59
N LEU A 653 -17.71 -9.85 26.55
CA LEU A 653 -18.51 -8.70 26.11
C LEU A 653 -18.57 -7.54 27.12
N SER A 654 -18.79 -6.32 26.60
CA SER A 654 -20.01 -5.48 26.80
C SER A 654 -19.68 -4.00 27.07
N GLY A 655 -19.90 -3.17 26.06
CA GLY A 655 -20.02 -1.72 26.15
C GLY A 655 -20.55 -1.20 24.82
N GLU A 656 -21.80 -0.74 24.80
CA GLU A 656 -22.38 -0.11 23.60
C GLU A 656 -21.74 1.29 23.43
N PRO A 657 -21.09 1.59 22.30
CA PRO A 657 -20.58 2.93 22.05
C PRO A 657 -21.74 3.87 21.69
N THR A 658 -21.73 5.06 22.30
CA THR A 658 -22.68 6.14 22.02
C THR A 658 -22.28 6.90 20.75
N TYR A 659 -23.13 6.85 19.72
CA TYR A 659 -22.96 7.55 18.45
C TYR A 659 -23.29 9.04 18.55
N LEU A 660 -22.50 9.89 17.87
CA LEU A 660 -22.82 11.30 17.62
C LEU A 660 -23.73 11.43 16.36
N PRO A 661 -24.69 12.38 16.34
CA PRO A 661 -25.65 12.53 15.24
C PRO A 661 -25.04 13.05 13.93
N ALA A 662 -25.62 12.57 12.82
CA ALA A 662 -25.12 12.64 11.44
C ALA A 662 -25.15 14.02 10.76
N ASP A 663 -25.76 15.03 11.36
CA ASP A 663 -25.80 16.40 10.85
C ASP A 663 -24.48 17.17 11.03
N ARG A 664 -23.57 16.65 11.86
CA ARG A 664 -22.23 17.22 12.04
C ARG A 664 -21.22 16.81 10.98
N LEU A 665 -21.15 15.54 10.57
CA LEU A 665 -20.05 15.00 9.74
C LEU A 665 -19.95 15.58 8.32
N LEU A 666 -21.08 15.79 7.63
CA LEU A 666 -21.10 16.40 6.29
C LEU A 666 -20.77 17.90 6.35
N ASN A 667 -21.27 18.58 7.39
CA ASN A 667 -20.92 19.95 7.65
C ASN A 667 -19.45 20.06 8.04
N ASP A 668 -18.88 19.14 8.82
CA ASP A 668 -17.47 19.18 9.21
C ASP A 668 -16.52 18.87 8.04
N LEU A 669 -16.89 18.02 7.06
CA LEU A 669 -16.08 17.80 5.85
C LEU A 669 -16.13 19.02 4.91
N ILE A 670 -17.32 19.56 4.61
CA ILE A 670 -17.50 20.75 3.77
C ILE A 670 -16.97 22.02 4.47
N ASP A 671 -17.14 22.13 5.78
CA ASP A 671 -16.67 23.23 6.62
C ASP A 671 -15.16 23.09 6.91
N SER A 672 -14.58 21.89 6.93
CA SER A 672 -13.11 21.70 6.95
C SER A 672 -12.48 22.10 5.62
N LEU A 673 -13.03 21.61 4.50
CA LEU A 673 -12.60 22.00 3.14
C LEU A 673 -12.75 23.52 2.91
N SER A 674 -13.84 24.13 3.40
CA SER A 674 -14.04 25.58 3.29
C SER A 674 -13.34 26.42 4.38
N ARG A 675 -12.96 25.85 5.54
CA ARG A 675 -12.06 26.48 6.53
C ARG A 675 -10.62 26.49 6.04
N VAL A 676 -10.20 25.47 5.29
CA VAL A 676 -8.93 25.46 4.55
C VAL A 676 -8.92 26.58 3.50
N GLU A 677 -10.02 26.78 2.76
CA GLU A 677 -10.17 27.94 1.86
C GLU A 677 -10.16 29.29 2.61
N LYS A 678 -10.86 29.41 3.75
CA LYS A 678 -10.95 30.66 4.52
C LYS A 678 -9.65 31.05 5.25
N ARG A 679 -8.75 30.12 5.57
CA ARG A 679 -7.43 30.44 6.14
C ARG A 679 -6.42 30.97 5.10
N ARG A 680 -6.74 30.89 3.80
CA ARG A 680 -5.88 31.33 2.67
C ARG A 680 -6.20 32.78 2.29
N GLU A 681 -5.67 33.79 2.99
CA GLU A 681 -5.68 35.20 2.52
C GLU A 681 -4.95 35.35 1.15
N LEU A 682 -5.55 34.87 0.06
CA LEU A 682 -5.01 34.87 -1.31
C LEU A 682 -6.03 35.53 -2.27
N PRO A 683 -5.64 36.59 -3.01
CA PRO A 683 -6.58 37.46 -3.72
C PRO A 683 -6.78 37.08 -5.19
N PHE A 684 -7.00 35.81 -5.54
CA PHE A 684 -7.39 35.44 -6.92
C PHE A 684 -8.36 34.23 -6.95
N LEU A 685 -9.57 34.51 -7.47
CA LEU A 685 -10.71 33.65 -7.89
C LEU A 685 -11.90 33.39 -6.91
N ALA A 686 -12.95 34.22 -7.11
CA ALA A 686 -14.42 33.96 -7.17
C ALA A 686 -15.19 33.29 -6.00
N PRO A 687 -16.48 33.63 -5.79
CA PRO A 687 -17.08 33.79 -4.46
C PRO A 687 -17.45 32.49 -3.74
N SER A 688 -17.45 32.61 -2.42
CA SER A 688 -17.76 31.62 -1.40
C SER A 688 -18.89 30.65 -1.72
N LEU A 689 -18.62 29.36 -1.46
CA LEU A 689 -19.55 28.24 -1.27
C LEU A 689 -20.69 28.47 -0.25
N GLY A 690 -20.80 29.67 0.35
CA GLY A 690 -21.81 30.00 1.36
C GLY A 690 -23.16 30.47 0.83
N ASP A 691 -23.28 30.83 -0.46
CA ASP A 691 -24.49 31.50 -0.99
C ASP A 691 -25.38 30.61 -1.90
N ALA A 692 -25.21 29.29 -1.85
CA ALA A 692 -26.05 28.34 -2.59
C ALA A 692 -26.63 27.23 -1.69
N MET A 693 -27.05 27.59 -0.46
CA MET A 693 -27.94 26.77 0.38
C MET A 693 -29.39 27.19 0.23
#